data_AF-A0A3C0AAB3-F1
#
_entry.id   AF-A0A3C0AAB3-F1
#
_cell.length_a   1.000
_cell.length_b   1.000
_cell.length_c   1.000
_cell.angle_alpha   90.00
_cell.angle_beta   90.00
_cell.angle_gamma   90.00
#
_symmetry.space_group_name_H-M   'P 1'
#
loop_
_entity.id
_entity.type
_entity.pdbx_description
1 polymer ?
#
loop_
_entity_poly.entity_id
_entity_poly.type
_entity_poly.pdbx_seq_one_letter_code
_entity_poly.pdbx_strand_id
1 'polypeptide(L)'
;ELKTHLPELGEDVRVRASQIRMLSKGAYLAQNAWATGSQFGKPGYKMQASDVFIEDRYTTPWLGSGSNELDPVTGQPLPGKRAWMTSSNNTFEIGNVPLFYLPYVSSPVEDIYFPITGLRFGNDRIFGFQVETEWDMFKLLGLERPAGTKWEGQLDYYSDRGVGIGQSGNYQGANLLGFDNVFNGNAEAFYIHDSGTDNLGLDRRDLVPSTKDRYFLNHQHRQTSPFGMTLTSEAGIFSDRNFQQQYFLSDFNNRKDVETLLHLKQQQDNWSWSVIGRTKLNDYENTTDWLPKADLFLLGEPLLGNLLSWTSHSSVGYGKLKPGSAPYNPQQDVFTPLPFIADSQGLVAMTRNQLEAPFNLGPFILTPYVMGEAAYWEQGLQQQQIDRLYGSAGLRGSIMAERIYPDVYNPYFDLNGLAHKMVLEADYSFSDASENLSGIAQYNEFDDNAQELFRERLVINTFGGTLPPQFDPRFYAVRTGAGRGVTDPYYELVDDQQVLRMAWRHRLQTKTGPLDRLRTKDWMTLDLEASYFPDADRDNFGEDFGLLGGHYKWFLGDRTTMAANAYYDVFDGAQQLWDVSITSQRTNRLAVNVALQQIKGGGDLDSQILSASLNYVMSQKWSAGVSTAYDLGENVNRGQILSLTRTGADFVTSLGMSYNQSTGNAGIGLTIMPRFGNFGGTASDLSSVLGNSASQ
;
A
#
# COMPACT_ATOMS: atom_id res chain seq x y z
N GLU A 1 -12.15 -45.86 -8.92
CA GLU A 1 -11.53 -44.60 -8.47
C GLU A 1 -10.46 -44.25 -9.47
N LEU A 2 -10.40 -43.00 -9.91
CA LEU A 2 -9.44 -42.50 -10.88
C LEU A 2 -8.60 -41.43 -10.21
N LYS A 3 -7.30 -41.45 -10.45
CA LYS A 3 -6.37 -40.40 -10.07
C LYS A 3 -5.90 -39.72 -11.36
N THR A 4 -6.04 -38.40 -11.44
CA THR A 4 -5.63 -37.62 -12.60
C THR A 4 -4.85 -36.40 -12.16
N HIS A 5 -3.80 -36.05 -12.91
CA HIS A 5 -3.11 -34.77 -12.73
C HIS A 5 -3.88 -33.71 -13.51
N LEU A 6 -4.17 -32.56 -12.89
CA LEU A 6 -4.78 -31.43 -13.57
C LEU A 6 -3.72 -30.32 -13.69
N PRO A 7 -3.10 -30.13 -14.86
CA PRO A 7 -2.03 -29.15 -15.08
C PRO A 7 -2.42 -27.72 -14.67
N GLU A 8 -3.68 -27.35 -14.86
CA GLU A 8 -4.25 -26.05 -14.47
C GLU A 8 -4.22 -25.85 -12.95
N LEU A 9 -4.23 -26.96 -12.19
CA LEU A 9 -4.23 -26.96 -10.73
C LEU A 9 -2.84 -27.23 -10.14
N GLY A 10 -1.92 -27.78 -10.93
CA GLY A 10 -0.59 -28.20 -10.47
C GLY A 10 -0.63 -29.35 -9.45
N GLU A 11 -1.77 -30.02 -9.27
CA GLU A 11 -1.98 -31.07 -8.28
C GLU A 11 -2.75 -32.27 -8.86
N ASP A 12 -2.64 -33.41 -8.16
CA ASP A 12 -3.37 -34.63 -8.51
C ASP A 12 -4.74 -34.65 -7.81
N VAL A 13 -5.82 -34.85 -8.57
CA VAL A 13 -7.17 -35.00 -8.04
C VAL A 13 -7.61 -36.46 -8.12
N ARG A 14 -8.30 -36.92 -7.06
CA ARG A 14 -8.92 -38.25 -7.01
C ARG A 14 -10.42 -38.12 -7.12
N VAL A 15 -11.00 -38.88 -8.04
CA VAL A 15 -12.43 -38.93 -8.28
C VAL A 15 -12.95 -40.36 -8.24
N ARG A 16 -14.17 -40.54 -7.72
CA ARG A 16 -14.88 -41.81 -7.72
C ARG A 16 -16.35 -41.56 -7.94
N ALA A 17 -17.02 -42.47 -8.64
CA ALA A 17 -18.47 -42.50 -8.75
C ALA A 17 -18.95 -43.95 -8.62
N SER A 18 -20.19 -44.16 -8.19
CA SER A 18 -20.81 -45.49 -8.21
C SER A 18 -21.12 -45.93 -9.64
N GLN A 19 -21.49 -44.98 -10.49
CA GLN A 19 -21.79 -45.22 -11.89
C GLN A 19 -21.43 -43.99 -12.73
N ILE A 20 -20.88 -44.20 -13.92
CA ILE A 20 -20.69 -43.15 -14.94
C ILE A 20 -21.40 -43.62 -16.21
N ARG A 21 -22.28 -42.79 -16.77
CA ARG A 21 -23.00 -43.03 -18.03
C ARG A 21 -22.64 -41.95 -19.02
N MET A 22 -22.30 -42.33 -20.25
CA MET A 22 -22.25 -41.38 -21.36
C MET A 22 -23.67 -41.20 -21.90
N LEU A 23 -24.19 -39.98 -21.83
CA LEU A 23 -25.53 -39.63 -22.30
C LEU A 23 -25.52 -39.31 -23.81
N SER A 24 -24.48 -38.60 -24.26
CA SER A 24 -24.23 -38.29 -25.67
C SER A 24 -22.73 -38.03 -25.88
N LYS A 25 -22.30 -37.77 -27.12
CA LYS A 25 -20.89 -37.43 -27.40
C LYS A 25 -20.56 -36.10 -26.73
N GLY A 26 -19.78 -36.14 -25.64
CA GLY A 26 -19.43 -34.95 -24.84
C GLY A 26 -20.34 -34.69 -23.64
N ALA A 27 -21.29 -35.58 -23.34
CA ALA A 27 -22.15 -35.47 -22.14
C ALA A 27 -22.09 -36.74 -21.29
N TYR A 28 -21.80 -36.58 -20.00
CA TYR A 28 -21.62 -37.65 -19.02
C TYR A 28 -22.42 -37.37 -17.76
N LEU A 29 -22.95 -38.42 -17.13
CA LEU A 29 -23.57 -38.39 -15.81
C LEU A 29 -22.82 -39.35 -14.89
N ALA A 30 -22.29 -38.84 -13.79
CA ALA A 30 -21.73 -39.61 -12.70
C ALA A 30 -22.65 -39.57 -11.48
N GLN A 31 -22.96 -40.72 -10.89
CA GLN A 31 -23.85 -40.83 -9.73
C GLN A 31 -23.08 -41.27 -8.49
N ASN A 32 -23.50 -40.77 -7.32
CA ASN A 32 -22.82 -40.89 -6.03
C ASN A 32 -21.32 -40.65 -6.17
N ALA A 33 -21.00 -39.51 -6.77
CA ALA A 33 -19.63 -39.14 -7.08
C ALA A 33 -18.99 -38.42 -5.90
N TRP A 34 -17.69 -38.57 -5.76
CA TRP A 34 -16.89 -37.70 -4.92
C TRP A 34 -15.57 -37.33 -5.55
N ALA A 35 -15.07 -36.16 -5.17
CA ALA A 35 -13.77 -35.63 -5.57
C ALA A 35 -12.98 -35.14 -4.34
N THR A 36 -11.66 -35.28 -4.40
CA THR A 36 -10.74 -34.81 -3.35
C THR A 36 -9.34 -34.55 -3.90
N GLY A 37 -8.65 -33.53 -3.40
CA GLY A 37 -7.21 -33.35 -3.59
C GLY A 37 -6.38 -34.17 -2.59
N SER A 38 -7.03 -34.81 -1.61
CA SER A 38 -6.36 -35.64 -0.61
C SER A 38 -5.70 -36.87 -1.22
N GLN A 39 -4.40 -37.02 -0.97
CA GLN A 39 -3.61 -38.15 -1.48
C GLN A 39 -3.68 -39.40 -0.56
N PHE A 40 -4.38 -39.34 0.57
CA PHE A 40 -4.49 -40.48 1.51
C PHE A 40 -5.52 -41.51 1.06
N GLY A 41 -5.25 -42.80 1.27
CA GLY A 41 -6.17 -43.89 0.90
C GLY A 41 -7.62 -43.66 1.39
N LYS A 42 -7.76 -43.25 2.66
CA LYS A 42 -8.99 -42.62 3.17
C LYS A 42 -8.79 -41.11 3.12
N PRO A 43 -9.53 -40.37 2.27
CA PRO A 43 -9.29 -38.94 2.11
C PRO A 43 -9.68 -38.19 3.39
N GLY A 44 -8.85 -37.24 3.83
CA GLY A 44 -9.14 -36.43 5.02
C GLY A 44 -10.27 -35.43 4.80
N TYR A 45 -10.60 -35.14 3.56
CA TYR A 45 -11.83 -34.46 3.16
C TYR A 45 -12.28 -34.95 1.79
N LYS A 46 -13.54 -34.76 1.43
CA LYS A 46 -14.05 -35.00 0.07
C LYS A 46 -15.31 -34.17 -0.15
N MET A 47 -15.60 -33.85 -1.40
CA MET A 47 -16.96 -33.47 -1.80
C MET A 47 -17.70 -34.69 -2.25
N GLN A 48 -18.90 -34.90 -1.73
CA GLN A 48 -19.78 -35.93 -2.23
C GLN A 48 -21.00 -35.29 -2.89
N ALA A 49 -21.34 -35.72 -4.10
CA ALA A 49 -22.50 -35.26 -4.86
C ALA A 49 -23.37 -36.47 -5.24
N SER A 50 -24.69 -36.28 -5.25
CA SER A 50 -25.60 -37.35 -5.69
C SER A 50 -25.47 -37.57 -7.20
N ASP A 51 -25.43 -36.48 -7.96
CA ASP A 51 -25.32 -36.50 -9.41
C ASP A 51 -24.36 -35.40 -9.86
N VAL A 52 -23.48 -35.75 -10.80
CA VAL A 52 -22.55 -34.84 -11.46
C VAL A 52 -22.75 -35.00 -12.96
N PHE A 53 -23.21 -33.95 -13.62
CA PHE A 53 -23.37 -33.88 -15.06
C PHE A 53 -22.21 -33.10 -15.64
N ILE A 54 -21.56 -33.67 -16.66
CA ILE A 54 -20.52 -33.00 -17.43
C ILE A 54 -21.05 -32.88 -18.86
N GLU A 55 -21.05 -31.67 -19.41
CA GLU A 55 -21.48 -31.40 -20.78
C GLU A 55 -20.56 -30.38 -21.44
N ASP A 56 -20.35 -30.49 -22.74
CA ASP A 56 -19.62 -29.47 -23.49
C ASP A 56 -20.50 -28.21 -23.64
N ARG A 57 -20.04 -27.07 -23.13
CA ARG A 57 -20.65 -25.76 -23.36
C ARG A 57 -19.84 -24.95 -24.35
N TYR A 58 -20.55 -24.20 -25.18
CA TYR A 58 -19.97 -23.20 -26.06
C TYR A 58 -19.91 -21.88 -25.30
N THR A 59 -18.70 -21.46 -24.96
CA THR A 59 -18.46 -20.20 -24.26
C THR A 59 -18.49 -19.07 -25.27
N THR A 60 -19.42 -18.13 -25.11
CA THR A 60 -19.42 -16.88 -25.87
C THR A 60 -18.97 -15.81 -24.90
N PRO A 61 -17.74 -15.30 -25.02
CA PRO A 61 -17.29 -14.33 -24.04
C PRO A 61 -18.14 -13.06 -24.07
N TRP A 62 -18.46 -12.55 -22.87
CA TRP A 62 -19.13 -11.27 -22.69
C TRP A 62 -18.12 -10.12 -22.79
N LEU A 63 -18.60 -8.93 -23.19
CA LEU A 63 -17.92 -7.65 -23.40
C LEU A 63 -16.40 -7.61 -23.06
N GLY A 64 -15.56 -7.44 -24.08
CA GLY A 64 -14.14 -7.10 -23.89
C GLY A 64 -13.17 -8.29 -23.72
N SER A 65 -13.63 -9.54 -23.76
CA SER A 65 -12.72 -10.67 -24.01
C SER A 65 -13.03 -11.25 -25.39
N GLY A 66 -12.26 -10.92 -26.42
CA GLY A 66 -12.33 -11.69 -27.67
C GLY A 66 -12.02 -13.15 -27.38
N SER A 67 -12.66 -14.10 -28.07
CA SER A 67 -12.09 -15.45 -28.12
C SER A 67 -10.69 -15.33 -28.75
N ASN A 68 -9.69 -16.00 -28.17
CA ASN A 68 -8.35 -16.02 -28.77
C ASN A 68 -8.31 -16.76 -30.11
N GLU A 69 -9.35 -17.56 -30.41
CA GLU A 69 -9.52 -18.24 -31.68
C GLU A 69 -10.52 -17.49 -32.55
N LEU A 70 -10.01 -16.96 -33.67
CA LEU A 70 -10.81 -16.42 -34.77
C LEU A 70 -10.92 -17.49 -35.85
N ASP A 71 -12.11 -17.65 -36.41
CA ASP A 71 -12.30 -18.47 -37.60
C ASP A 71 -11.47 -17.88 -38.75
N PRO A 72 -10.49 -18.62 -39.31
CA PRO A 72 -9.60 -18.10 -40.35
C PRO A 72 -10.30 -17.78 -41.68
N VAL A 73 -11.55 -18.24 -41.87
CA VAL A 73 -12.36 -17.96 -43.07
C VAL A 73 -13.31 -16.79 -42.84
N THR A 74 -13.94 -16.71 -41.66
CA THR A 74 -15.00 -15.71 -41.39
C THR A 74 -14.52 -14.52 -40.53
N GLY A 75 -13.36 -14.62 -39.90
CA GLY A 75 -12.81 -13.62 -38.97
C GLY A 75 -13.63 -13.44 -37.69
N GLN A 76 -14.60 -14.31 -37.44
CA GLN A 76 -15.48 -14.26 -36.27
C GLN A 76 -14.87 -15.01 -35.08
N PRO A 77 -15.18 -14.60 -33.83
CA PRO A 77 -14.85 -15.36 -32.63
C PRO A 77 -15.42 -16.79 -32.71
N LEU A 78 -14.57 -17.81 -32.69
CA LEU A 78 -15.03 -19.20 -32.53
C LEU A 78 -15.48 -19.41 -31.08
N PRO A 79 -16.70 -19.91 -30.82
CA PRO A 79 -17.12 -20.26 -29.46
C PRO A 79 -16.18 -21.34 -28.92
N GLY A 80 -15.46 -21.01 -27.85
CA GLY A 80 -14.60 -21.97 -27.17
C GLY A 80 -15.43 -23.14 -26.66
N LYS A 81 -15.04 -24.36 -27.04
CA LYS A 81 -15.68 -25.56 -26.52
C LYS A 81 -15.02 -25.92 -25.18
N ARG A 82 -15.75 -25.85 -24.08
CA ARG A 82 -15.25 -26.22 -22.74
C ARG A 82 -16.14 -27.26 -22.08
N ALA A 83 -15.51 -28.21 -21.39
CA ALA A 83 -16.25 -29.19 -20.60
C ALA A 83 -16.76 -28.51 -19.33
N TRP A 84 -18.06 -28.56 -19.11
CA TRP A 84 -18.74 -27.88 -18.00
C TRP A 84 -19.34 -28.90 -17.05
N MET A 85 -19.08 -28.74 -15.75
CA MET A 85 -19.59 -29.61 -14.70
C MET A 85 -20.75 -28.91 -13.96
N THR A 86 -21.82 -29.65 -13.70
CA THR A 86 -22.88 -29.28 -12.77
C THR A 86 -23.12 -30.43 -11.80
N SER A 87 -23.31 -30.13 -10.53
CA SER A 87 -23.47 -31.16 -9.50
C SER A 87 -24.54 -30.81 -8.47
N SER A 88 -25.28 -31.81 -8.01
CA SER A 88 -26.41 -31.65 -7.10
C SER A 88 -26.22 -32.37 -5.77
N ASN A 89 -26.91 -31.87 -4.74
CA ASN A 89 -26.89 -32.40 -3.38
C ASN A 89 -25.46 -32.58 -2.85
N ASN A 90 -24.65 -31.55 -3.03
CA ASN A 90 -23.23 -31.60 -2.73
C ASN A 90 -23.02 -31.45 -1.22
N THR A 91 -22.22 -32.32 -0.62
CA THR A 91 -21.87 -32.28 0.80
C THR A 91 -20.36 -32.29 0.93
N PHE A 92 -19.82 -31.27 1.60
CA PHE A 92 -18.40 -31.23 1.95
C PHE A 92 -18.20 -31.99 3.24
N GLU A 93 -17.39 -33.05 3.21
CA GLU A 93 -17.09 -33.88 4.36
C GLU A 93 -15.63 -33.71 4.76
N ILE A 94 -15.36 -33.49 6.06
CA ILE A 94 -14.03 -33.69 6.65
C ILE A 94 -14.05 -35.04 7.36
N GLY A 95 -13.22 -35.96 6.89
CA GLY A 95 -13.25 -37.37 7.27
C GLY A 95 -14.60 -38.00 6.90
N ASN A 96 -15.47 -38.19 7.91
CA ASN A 96 -16.83 -38.69 7.74
C ASN A 96 -17.88 -37.69 8.30
N VAL A 97 -17.47 -36.47 8.62
CA VAL A 97 -18.34 -35.44 9.21
C VAL A 97 -18.76 -34.49 8.09
N PRO A 98 -20.06 -34.41 7.75
CA PRO A 98 -20.55 -33.41 6.82
C PRO A 98 -20.49 -32.02 7.48
N LEU A 99 -19.80 -31.07 6.86
CA LEU A 99 -19.66 -29.70 7.38
C LEU A 99 -20.69 -28.74 6.77
N PHE A 100 -20.84 -28.75 5.45
CA PHE A 100 -21.81 -27.89 4.77
C PHE A 100 -22.38 -28.58 3.54
N TYR A 101 -23.59 -28.15 3.19
CA TYR A 101 -24.38 -28.66 2.10
C TYR A 101 -24.59 -27.55 1.06
N LEU A 102 -24.36 -27.87 -0.21
CA LEU A 102 -24.65 -27.01 -1.35
C LEU A 102 -25.63 -27.72 -2.28
N PRO A 103 -26.85 -27.18 -2.48
CA PRO A 103 -27.85 -27.84 -3.30
C PRO A 103 -27.39 -28.01 -4.75
N TYR A 104 -26.59 -27.06 -5.24
CA TYR A 104 -26.13 -26.99 -6.62
C TYR A 104 -24.76 -26.32 -6.70
N VAL A 105 -23.86 -26.85 -7.53
CA VAL A 105 -22.56 -26.27 -7.88
C VAL A 105 -22.37 -26.39 -9.39
N SER A 106 -21.81 -25.36 -10.02
CA SER A 106 -21.60 -25.32 -11.47
C SER A 106 -20.27 -24.63 -11.79
N SER A 107 -19.40 -25.30 -12.55
CA SER A 107 -18.04 -24.83 -12.82
C SER A 107 -17.46 -25.50 -14.07
N PRO A 108 -16.48 -24.90 -14.78
CA PRO A 108 -15.68 -25.62 -15.76
C PRO A 108 -15.02 -26.87 -15.14
N VAL A 109 -14.86 -27.94 -15.91
CA VAL A 109 -14.20 -29.18 -15.45
C VAL A 109 -12.72 -28.96 -15.16
N GLU A 110 -12.11 -27.93 -15.76
CA GLU A 110 -10.73 -27.54 -15.45
C GLU A 110 -10.62 -26.76 -14.13
N ASP A 111 -11.74 -26.31 -13.55
CA ASP A 111 -11.83 -25.56 -12.28
C ASP A 111 -12.82 -26.24 -11.32
N ILE A 112 -12.50 -27.47 -10.89
CA ILE A 112 -13.35 -28.28 -9.98
C ILE A 112 -13.29 -27.80 -8.52
N TYR A 113 -12.76 -26.60 -8.25
CA TYR A 113 -12.62 -26.12 -6.87
C TYR A 113 -13.97 -25.74 -6.25
N PHE A 114 -13.99 -25.69 -4.93
CA PHE A 114 -15.14 -25.31 -4.13
C PHE A 114 -15.50 -23.84 -4.33
N PRO A 115 -16.80 -23.49 -4.18
CA PRO A 115 -17.17 -22.10 -4.01
C PRO A 115 -16.51 -21.49 -2.77
N ILE A 116 -16.37 -22.21 -1.66
CA ILE A 116 -15.67 -21.65 -0.49
C ILE A 116 -14.18 -21.53 -0.78
N THR A 117 -13.65 -20.31 -0.70
CA THR A 117 -12.23 -19.98 -0.86
C THR A 117 -11.53 -19.76 0.46
N GLY A 118 -12.26 -19.38 1.53
CA GLY A 118 -11.71 -19.11 2.85
C GLY A 118 -12.71 -19.40 3.98
N LEU A 119 -12.18 -19.92 5.10
CA LEU A 119 -12.90 -20.09 6.36
C LEU A 119 -11.97 -19.75 7.52
N ARG A 120 -12.35 -18.73 8.30
CA ARG A 120 -11.55 -18.24 9.42
C ARG A 120 -12.40 -18.19 10.68
N PHE A 121 -11.77 -18.54 11.80
CA PHE A 121 -12.38 -18.44 13.12
C PHE A 121 -11.49 -17.60 14.02
N GLY A 122 -12.09 -16.79 14.86
CA GLY A 122 -11.36 -16.05 15.88
C GLY A 122 -12.13 -15.92 17.18
N ASN A 123 -11.43 -15.43 18.19
CA ASN A 123 -12.04 -14.71 19.27
C ASN A 123 -11.13 -13.57 19.74
N ASP A 124 -11.65 -12.35 19.88
CA ASP A 124 -10.95 -11.24 20.51
C ASP A 124 -11.88 -10.37 21.37
N ARG A 125 -11.37 -9.26 21.93
CA ARG A 125 -12.13 -8.35 22.82
C ARG A 125 -12.89 -7.25 22.07
N ILE A 126 -12.66 -7.11 20.77
CA ILE A 126 -13.24 -6.03 19.95
C ILE A 126 -14.46 -6.56 19.19
N PHE A 127 -14.30 -7.66 18.46
CA PHE A 127 -15.33 -8.26 17.63
C PHE A 127 -15.99 -9.49 18.28
N GLY A 128 -15.42 -9.99 19.37
CA GLY A 128 -15.93 -11.16 20.08
C GLY A 128 -15.58 -12.44 19.33
N PHE A 129 -16.47 -13.44 19.29
CA PHE A 129 -16.28 -14.65 18.48
C PHE A 129 -16.53 -14.35 17.00
N GLN A 130 -15.55 -14.65 16.14
CA GLN A 130 -15.61 -14.39 14.70
C GLN A 130 -15.73 -15.67 13.88
N VAL A 131 -16.58 -15.64 12.86
CA VAL A 131 -16.64 -16.62 11.77
C VAL A 131 -16.69 -15.86 10.46
N GLU A 132 -15.62 -15.94 9.67
CA GLU A 132 -15.52 -15.27 8.37
C GLU A 132 -15.48 -16.33 7.27
N THR A 133 -16.30 -16.15 6.23
CA THR A 133 -16.37 -17.06 5.09
C THR A 133 -16.26 -16.31 3.78
N GLU A 134 -15.43 -16.82 2.86
CA GLU A 134 -15.21 -16.25 1.53
C GLU A 134 -15.65 -17.25 0.45
N TRP A 135 -16.29 -16.76 -0.61
CA TRP A 135 -16.99 -17.56 -1.62
C TRP A 135 -16.71 -17.07 -3.05
N ASP A 136 -16.24 -17.93 -3.94
CA ASP A 136 -16.18 -17.74 -5.39
C ASP A 136 -17.59 -17.66 -5.99
N MET A 137 -18.01 -16.44 -6.32
CA MET A 137 -19.39 -16.14 -6.69
C MET A 137 -19.78 -16.67 -8.06
N PHE A 138 -18.83 -16.79 -8.99
CA PHE A 138 -19.09 -17.43 -10.29
C PHE A 138 -19.51 -18.89 -10.09
N LYS A 139 -18.83 -19.61 -9.20
CA LYS A 139 -19.16 -21.01 -8.90
C LYS A 139 -20.43 -21.15 -8.07
N LEU A 140 -20.60 -20.28 -7.09
CA LEU A 140 -21.77 -20.29 -6.21
C LEU A 140 -23.07 -20.03 -6.99
N LEU A 141 -23.04 -19.08 -7.93
CA LEU A 141 -24.17 -18.70 -8.76
C LEU A 141 -24.26 -19.51 -10.07
N GLY A 142 -23.26 -20.33 -10.37
CA GLY A 142 -23.17 -21.12 -11.59
C GLY A 142 -23.00 -20.29 -12.87
N LEU A 143 -22.41 -19.11 -12.74
CA LEU A 143 -22.11 -18.20 -13.84
C LEU A 143 -20.81 -18.57 -14.53
N GLU A 144 -20.73 -18.30 -15.83
CA GLU A 144 -19.46 -18.41 -16.54
C GLU A 144 -18.52 -17.29 -16.11
N ARG A 145 -17.29 -17.65 -15.73
CA ARG A 145 -16.25 -16.68 -15.37
C ARG A 145 -15.64 -16.07 -16.64
N PRO A 146 -15.78 -14.75 -16.86
CA PRO A 146 -15.03 -14.07 -17.91
C PRO A 146 -13.52 -14.17 -17.70
N ALA A 147 -12.76 -14.27 -18.78
CA ALA A 147 -11.31 -14.30 -18.69
C ALA A 147 -10.77 -13.04 -17.97
N GLY A 148 -9.80 -13.22 -17.07
CA GLY A 148 -9.20 -12.11 -16.33
C GLY A 148 -10.09 -11.53 -15.22
N THR A 149 -11.15 -12.24 -14.78
CA THR A 149 -12.02 -11.77 -13.69
C THR A 149 -12.02 -12.71 -12.48
N LYS A 150 -12.16 -12.12 -11.30
CA LYS A 150 -12.39 -12.78 -10.01
C LYS A 150 -13.52 -12.06 -9.31
N TRP A 151 -14.41 -12.82 -8.67
CA TRP A 151 -15.50 -12.26 -7.87
C TRP A 151 -15.70 -13.15 -6.64
N GLU A 152 -15.51 -12.57 -5.47
CA GLU A 152 -15.62 -13.18 -4.17
C GLU A 152 -16.72 -12.50 -3.36
N GLY A 153 -17.55 -13.30 -2.70
CA GLY A 153 -18.54 -12.86 -1.73
C GLY A 153 -18.08 -13.25 -0.33
N GLN A 154 -18.40 -12.43 0.64
CA GLN A 154 -18.00 -12.58 2.03
C GLN A 154 -19.24 -12.60 2.92
N LEU A 155 -19.25 -13.50 3.91
CA LEU A 155 -20.24 -13.52 4.98
C LEU A 155 -19.51 -13.71 6.30
N ASP A 156 -19.66 -12.70 7.16
CA ASP A 156 -18.99 -12.63 8.45
C ASP A 156 -19.99 -12.62 9.59
N TYR A 157 -19.62 -13.25 10.68
CA TYR A 157 -20.33 -13.17 11.94
C TYR A 157 -19.36 -12.76 13.04
N TYR A 158 -19.70 -11.69 13.74
CA TYR A 158 -18.98 -11.15 14.88
C TYR A 158 -19.94 -11.11 16.07
N SER A 159 -19.66 -11.84 17.16
CA SER A 159 -20.61 -11.91 18.29
C SER A 159 -20.93 -10.54 18.91
N ASP A 160 -19.97 -9.61 18.85
CA ASP A 160 -20.07 -8.30 19.48
C ASP A 160 -20.40 -7.16 18.50
N ARG A 161 -20.55 -7.47 17.19
CA ARG A 161 -20.89 -6.48 16.15
C ARG A 161 -22.13 -6.85 15.37
N GLY A 162 -22.26 -8.10 14.92
CA GLY A 162 -23.38 -8.56 14.10
C GLY A 162 -22.93 -9.39 12.88
N VAL A 163 -23.80 -9.45 11.87
CA VAL A 163 -23.52 -10.15 10.60
C VAL A 163 -23.09 -9.13 9.55
N GLY A 164 -21.93 -9.36 8.95
CA GLY A 164 -21.40 -8.59 7.83
C GLY A 164 -21.54 -9.34 6.52
N ILE A 165 -21.78 -8.61 5.43
CA ILE A 165 -21.78 -9.14 4.06
C ILE A 165 -20.87 -8.28 3.20
N GLY A 166 -20.00 -8.94 2.43
CA GLY A 166 -19.06 -8.27 1.54
C GLY A 166 -19.07 -8.85 0.13
N GLN A 167 -18.53 -8.07 -0.80
CA GLN A 167 -18.26 -8.43 -2.18
C GLN A 167 -16.93 -7.82 -2.57
N SER A 168 -16.05 -8.60 -3.17
CA SER A 168 -14.79 -8.11 -3.73
C SER A 168 -14.54 -8.74 -5.09
N GLY A 169 -13.83 -8.04 -5.95
CA GLY A 169 -13.54 -8.56 -7.28
C GLY A 169 -12.44 -7.78 -7.95
N ASN A 170 -11.78 -8.44 -8.89
CA ASN A 170 -10.83 -7.81 -9.80
C ASN A 170 -11.11 -8.27 -11.21
N TYR A 171 -10.84 -7.38 -12.16
CA TYR A 171 -11.05 -7.62 -13.57
C TYR A 171 -9.89 -7.03 -14.37
N GLN A 172 -9.55 -7.69 -15.47
CA GLN A 172 -8.63 -7.18 -16.47
C GLN A 172 -9.02 -7.69 -17.84
N GLY A 173 -8.78 -6.88 -18.87
CA GLY A 173 -9.13 -7.20 -20.23
C GLY A 173 -8.57 -6.21 -21.23
N ALA A 174 -9.04 -6.31 -22.47
CA ALA A 174 -8.67 -5.40 -23.54
C ALA A 174 -9.88 -5.04 -24.37
N ASN A 175 -9.76 -4.03 -25.23
CA ASN A 175 -10.80 -3.64 -26.18
C ASN A 175 -12.12 -3.22 -25.51
N LEU A 176 -12.06 -2.60 -24.33
CA LEU A 176 -13.24 -2.11 -23.62
C LEU A 176 -13.98 -1.09 -24.48
N LEU A 177 -15.29 -1.29 -24.64
CA LEU A 177 -16.16 -0.48 -25.50
C LEU A 177 -15.70 -0.40 -26.97
N GLY A 178 -14.89 -1.35 -27.44
CA GLY A 178 -14.44 -1.42 -28.84
C GLY A 178 -13.26 -0.50 -29.18
N PHE A 179 -12.64 0.15 -28.21
CA PHE A 179 -11.41 0.92 -28.40
C PHE A 179 -10.20 0.03 -28.15
N ASP A 180 -9.15 0.15 -28.97
CA ASP A 180 -7.85 -0.48 -28.67
C ASP A 180 -7.33 0.06 -27.33
N ASN A 181 -7.45 -0.74 -26.27
CA ASN A 181 -7.08 -0.39 -24.91
C ASN A 181 -6.83 -1.67 -24.11
N VAL A 182 -6.12 -1.52 -23.00
CA VAL A 182 -5.98 -2.56 -21.96
C VAL A 182 -6.48 -1.95 -20.67
N PHE A 183 -7.30 -2.68 -19.93
CA PHE A 183 -7.88 -2.20 -18.69
C PHE A 183 -7.72 -3.20 -17.57
N ASN A 184 -7.66 -2.69 -16.35
CA ASN A 184 -7.78 -3.45 -15.11
C ASN A 184 -8.54 -2.65 -14.06
N GLY A 185 -9.03 -3.33 -13.04
CA GLY A 185 -9.68 -2.69 -11.92
C GLY A 185 -10.05 -3.66 -10.82
N ASN A 186 -10.45 -3.09 -9.68
CA ASN A 186 -10.95 -3.80 -8.53
C ASN A 186 -12.19 -3.09 -7.98
N ALA A 187 -13.08 -3.88 -7.38
CA ALA A 187 -14.28 -3.40 -6.71
C ALA A 187 -14.40 -4.12 -5.38
N GLU A 188 -14.70 -3.39 -4.33
CA GLU A 188 -14.89 -3.89 -2.97
C GLU A 188 -16.10 -3.20 -2.36
N ALA A 189 -16.94 -3.95 -1.68
CA ALA A 189 -18.08 -3.44 -0.95
C ALA A 189 -18.29 -4.29 0.31
N PHE A 190 -18.66 -3.67 1.41
CA PHE A 190 -19.01 -4.37 2.64
C PHE A 190 -20.09 -3.61 3.38
N TYR A 191 -20.96 -4.35 4.07
CA TYR A 191 -22.02 -3.81 4.91
C TYR A 191 -22.14 -4.65 6.19
N ILE A 192 -22.37 -3.98 7.32
CA ILE A 192 -22.69 -4.59 8.60
C ILE A 192 -23.66 -3.70 9.38
N HIS A 193 -24.62 -4.33 10.06
CA HIS A 193 -25.39 -3.66 11.09
C HIS A 193 -24.66 -3.81 12.43
N ASP A 194 -23.85 -2.81 12.76
CA ASP A 194 -22.96 -2.77 13.92
C ASP A 194 -23.68 -2.24 15.16
N SER A 195 -23.75 -3.07 16.20
CA SER A 195 -24.36 -2.73 17.49
C SER A 195 -23.37 -2.34 18.59
N GLY A 196 -22.07 -2.36 18.29
CA GLY A 196 -20.98 -2.11 19.24
C GLY A 196 -20.45 -0.68 19.24
N THR A 197 -19.32 -0.50 19.94
CA THR A 197 -18.55 0.74 20.02
C THR A 197 -17.15 0.55 19.42
N ASP A 198 -16.58 1.60 18.85
CA ASP A 198 -15.27 1.58 18.22
C ASP A 198 -14.13 1.66 19.24
N ASN A 199 -13.10 0.85 19.02
CA ASN A 199 -11.85 0.83 19.75
C ASN A 199 -10.68 1.11 18.79
N LEU A 200 -10.29 2.38 18.73
CA LEU A 200 -9.25 2.91 17.84
C LEU A 200 -7.91 3.13 18.58
N GLY A 201 -7.81 2.66 19.82
CA GLY A 201 -6.60 2.73 20.66
C GLY A 201 -6.63 3.78 21.77
N LEU A 202 -5.90 3.50 22.85
CA LEU A 202 -5.64 4.36 24.01
C LEU A 202 -6.90 5.06 24.58
N ASP A 203 -7.05 6.36 24.35
CA ASP A 203 -8.15 7.20 24.82
C ASP A 203 -9.44 7.03 23.98
N ARG A 204 -9.40 6.25 22.90
CA ARG A 204 -10.49 5.99 21.94
C ARG A 204 -10.97 4.54 21.96
N ARG A 205 -11.16 3.95 23.15
CA ARG A 205 -11.54 2.52 23.30
C ARG A 205 -13.04 2.23 23.31
N ASP A 206 -13.87 3.26 23.39
CA ASP A 206 -15.32 3.14 23.53
C ASP A 206 -16.04 4.30 22.81
N LEU A 207 -15.70 4.51 21.54
CA LEU A 207 -16.30 5.56 20.72
C LEU A 207 -17.63 5.09 20.15
N VAL A 208 -18.67 5.91 20.25
CA VAL A 208 -19.97 5.59 19.64
C VAL A 208 -19.93 5.96 18.15
N PRO A 209 -20.13 5.00 17.22
CA PRO A 209 -20.20 5.29 15.79
C PRO A 209 -21.38 6.23 15.48
N SER A 210 -21.26 7.03 14.42
CA SER A 210 -22.34 7.95 13.99
C SER A 210 -23.60 7.22 13.51
N THR A 211 -23.45 5.99 13.04
CA THR A 211 -24.51 5.12 12.52
C THR A 211 -24.24 3.67 12.87
N LYS A 212 -25.31 2.88 13.00
CA LYS A 212 -25.22 1.43 13.16
C LYS A 212 -25.14 0.70 11.82
N ASP A 213 -25.65 1.30 10.76
CA ASP A 213 -25.59 0.74 9.40
C ASP A 213 -24.28 1.18 8.75
N ARG A 214 -23.25 0.36 8.89
CA ARG A 214 -21.88 0.69 8.47
C ARG A 214 -21.54 -0.03 7.19
N TYR A 215 -20.87 0.69 6.29
CA TYR A 215 -20.54 0.16 4.98
C TYR A 215 -19.36 0.87 4.35
N PHE A 216 -18.79 0.22 3.34
CA PHE A 216 -17.93 0.87 2.38
C PHE A 216 -18.22 0.37 0.97
N LEU A 217 -17.93 1.22 0.00
CA LEU A 217 -17.87 0.89 -1.41
C LEU A 217 -16.59 1.54 -1.96
N ASN A 218 -15.77 0.75 -2.63
CA ASN A 218 -14.56 1.22 -3.28
C ASN A 218 -14.43 0.56 -4.65
N HIS A 219 -14.31 1.35 -5.71
CA HIS A 219 -14.08 0.87 -7.06
C HIS A 219 -12.94 1.65 -7.70
N GLN A 220 -11.97 0.94 -8.22
CA GLN A 220 -10.82 1.49 -8.91
C GLN A 220 -10.70 0.87 -10.29
N HIS A 221 -10.48 1.70 -11.29
CA HIS A 221 -10.37 1.32 -12.69
C HIS A 221 -9.21 2.07 -13.34
N ARG A 222 -8.39 1.37 -14.11
CA ARG A 222 -7.38 1.97 -14.96
C ARG A 222 -7.46 1.37 -16.36
N GLN A 223 -7.46 2.25 -17.35
CA GLN A 223 -7.43 1.91 -18.76
C GLN A 223 -6.29 2.66 -19.45
N THR A 224 -5.46 1.93 -20.18
CA THR A 224 -4.42 2.49 -21.05
C THR A 224 -4.82 2.32 -22.50
N SER A 225 -4.73 3.38 -23.28
CA SER A 225 -5.04 3.44 -24.70
C SER A 225 -3.79 3.85 -25.51
N PRO A 226 -3.78 3.71 -26.84
CA PRO A 226 -2.72 4.19 -27.72
C PRO A 226 -2.32 5.65 -27.47
N PHE A 227 -1.12 6.01 -27.95
CA PHE A 227 -0.56 7.37 -27.82
C PHE A 227 -0.30 7.81 -26.36
N GLY A 228 -0.01 6.86 -25.47
CA GLY A 228 0.36 7.13 -24.09
C GLY A 228 -0.78 7.69 -23.24
N MET A 229 -2.04 7.44 -23.62
CA MET A 229 -3.22 7.93 -22.91
C MET A 229 -3.63 6.95 -21.82
N THR A 230 -3.95 7.43 -20.62
CA THR A 230 -4.41 6.64 -19.48
C THR A 230 -5.62 7.32 -18.85
N LEU A 231 -6.69 6.56 -18.66
CA LEU A 231 -7.86 6.93 -17.87
C LEU A 231 -7.80 6.17 -16.54
N THR A 232 -7.87 6.88 -15.42
CA THR A 232 -8.05 6.32 -14.08
C THR A 232 -9.39 6.81 -13.53
N SER A 233 -10.17 5.90 -12.96
CA SER A 233 -11.43 6.20 -12.29
C SER A 233 -11.42 5.55 -10.92
N GLU A 234 -11.78 6.32 -9.91
CA GLU A 234 -11.96 5.87 -8.53
C GLU A 234 -13.33 6.35 -8.04
N ALA A 235 -14.05 5.48 -7.33
CA ALA A 235 -15.33 5.78 -6.71
C ALA A 235 -15.37 5.12 -5.34
N GLY A 236 -15.32 5.94 -4.31
CA GLY A 236 -15.08 5.53 -2.94
C GLY A 236 -15.98 6.24 -1.96
N ILE A 237 -16.59 5.49 -1.04
CA ILE A 237 -17.40 6.04 0.06
C ILE A 237 -17.39 5.11 1.28
N PHE A 238 -17.32 5.70 2.45
CA PHE A 238 -17.53 5.05 3.74
C PHE A 238 -18.78 5.59 4.45
N SER A 239 -19.39 4.78 5.32
CA SER A 239 -20.54 5.18 6.14
C SER A 239 -20.21 6.23 7.19
N ASP A 240 -19.02 6.16 7.77
CA ASP A 240 -18.58 7.01 8.87
C ASP A 240 -17.05 7.09 8.95
N ARG A 241 -16.57 8.12 9.64
CA ARG A 241 -15.17 8.48 9.84
C ARG A 241 -14.31 7.37 10.44
N ASN A 242 -14.88 6.50 11.28
CA ASN A 242 -14.11 5.52 12.06
C ASN A 242 -14.09 4.12 11.42
N PHE A 243 -14.95 3.87 10.43
CA PHE A 243 -15.20 2.51 9.95
C PHE A 243 -13.97 1.84 9.36
N GLN A 244 -13.22 2.55 8.52
CA GLN A 244 -12.00 2.01 7.92
C GLN A 244 -10.94 1.73 8.99
N GLN A 245 -10.74 2.62 9.94
CA GLN A 245 -9.77 2.43 11.03
C GLN A 245 -10.16 1.25 11.94
N GLN A 246 -11.45 1.05 12.21
CA GLN A 246 -11.96 -0.02 13.08
C GLN A 246 -11.87 -1.41 12.43
N TYR A 247 -12.33 -1.55 11.18
CA TYR A 247 -12.43 -2.87 10.52
C TYR A 247 -11.23 -3.18 9.63
N PHE A 248 -10.55 -2.16 9.10
CA PHE A 248 -9.49 -2.29 8.10
C PHE A 248 -8.26 -1.43 8.45
N LEU A 249 -7.80 -1.51 9.71
CA LEU A 249 -6.67 -0.69 10.21
C LEU A 249 -5.42 -0.78 9.33
N SER A 250 -5.12 -1.97 8.79
CA SER A 250 -4.00 -2.13 7.85
C SER A 250 -4.14 -1.24 6.62
N ASP A 251 -5.35 -1.19 6.08
CA ASP A 251 -5.63 -0.47 4.85
C ASP A 251 -5.69 1.02 5.13
N PHE A 252 -6.29 1.42 6.25
CA PHE A 252 -6.28 2.81 6.73
C PHE A 252 -4.86 3.38 6.87
N ASN A 253 -3.90 2.60 7.36
CA ASN A 253 -2.53 3.09 7.59
C ASN A 253 -1.60 2.99 6.36
N ASN A 254 -1.88 2.09 5.40
CA ASN A 254 -0.89 1.74 4.37
C ASN A 254 -1.42 1.84 2.94
N ARG A 255 -2.74 1.82 2.72
CA ARG A 255 -3.29 1.98 1.38
C ARG A 255 -3.46 3.47 1.08
N LYS A 256 -3.49 3.77 -0.21
CA LYS A 256 -3.93 5.07 -0.72
C LYS A 256 -5.32 5.38 -0.18
N ASP A 257 -5.56 6.66 0.11
CA ASP A 257 -6.87 7.17 0.49
C ASP A 257 -7.95 6.85 -0.56
N VAL A 258 -9.13 6.53 -0.03
CA VAL A 258 -10.31 6.24 -0.83
C VAL A 258 -10.90 7.57 -1.30
N GLU A 259 -11.04 7.74 -2.61
CA GLU A 259 -11.51 8.99 -3.19
C GLU A 259 -12.50 8.75 -4.35
N THR A 260 -13.20 9.80 -4.74
CA THR A 260 -14.01 9.82 -5.96
C THR A 260 -13.36 10.73 -7.00
N LEU A 261 -12.71 10.11 -7.97
CA LEU A 261 -11.80 10.75 -8.93
C LEU A 261 -12.02 10.21 -10.35
N LEU A 262 -11.98 11.11 -11.33
CA LEU A 262 -11.79 10.78 -12.73
C LEU A 262 -10.54 11.53 -13.21
N HIS A 263 -9.54 10.80 -13.70
CA HIS A 263 -8.27 11.35 -14.13
C HIS A 263 -7.92 10.84 -15.54
N LEU A 264 -7.87 11.75 -16.50
CA LEU A 264 -7.39 11.49 -17.84
C LEU A 264 -5.99 12.10 -18.02
N LYS A 265 -5.02 11.31 -18.45
CA LYS A 265 -3.64 11.74 -18.70
C LYS A 265 -3.17 11.29 -20.06
N GLN A 266 -2.34 12.09 -20.72
CA GLN A 266 -1.54 11.67 -21.86
C GLN A 266 -0.08 12.07 -21.64
N GLN A 267 0.84 11.18 -21.98
CA GLN A 267 2.28 11.45 -21.92
C GLN A 267 2.98 10.91 -23.16
N GLN A 268 3.77 11.75 -23.82
CA GLN A 268 4.61 11.40 -24.96
C GLN A 268 5.94 12.15 -24.87
N ASP A 269 7.03 11.44 -25.15
CA ASP A 269 8.40 11.99 -25.08
C ASP A 269 8.64 12.73 -23.76
N ASN A 270 8.81 14.05 -23.84
CA ASN A 270 9.11 14.92 -22.70
C ASN A 270 7.94 15.80 -22.25
N TRP A 271 6.74 15.63 -22.79
CA TRP A 271 5.57 16.40 -22.38
C TRP A 271 4.45 15.50 -21.87
N SER A 272 3.62 16.05 -20.98
CA SER A 272 2.38 15.40 -20.57
C SER A 272 1.32 16.41 -20.22
N TRP A 273 0.05 16.05 -20.41
CA TRP A 273 -1.08 16.79 -19.86
C TRP A 273 -1.99 15.84 -19.08
N SER A 274 -2.71 16.39 -18.10
CA SER A 274 -3.75 15.68 -17.38
C SER A 274 -4.93 16.59 -17.08
N VAL A 275 -6.11 15.99 -16.97
CA VAL A 275 -7.33 16.63 -16.46
C VAL A 275 -7.92 15.71 -15.40
N ILE A 276 -8.23 16.28 -14.24
CA ILE A 276 -8.89 15.59 -13.13
C ILE A 276 -10.23 16.25 -12.81
N GLY A 277 -11.22 15.42 -12.52
CA GLY A 277 -12.42 15.80 -11.78
C GLY A 277 -12.45 14.99 -10.49
N ARG A 278 -12.48 15.66 -9.35
CA ARG A 278 -12.48 15.02 -8.03
C ARG A 278 -13.57 15.64 -7.15
N THR A 279 -14.28 14.80 -6.41
CA THR A 279 -15.26 15.25 -5.41
C THR A 279 -15.14 14.41 -4.16
N LYS A 280 -15.25 15.02 -2.98
CA LYS A 280 -15.35 14.33 -1.72
C LYS A 280 -16.79 13.90 -1.47
N LEU A 281 -16.98 12.60 -1.27
CA LEU A 281 -18.27 12.04 -0.85
C LEU A 281 -18.37 11.95 0.67
N ASN A 282 -17.23 11.84 1.34
CA ASN A 282 -17.10 11.84 2.79
C ASN A 282 -16.78 13.26 3.26
N ASP A 283 -17.68 13.84 4.07
CA ASP A 283 -17.62 15.24 4.51
C ASP A 283 -16.56 15.50 5.59
N TYR A 284 -16.12 14.46 6.27
CA TYR A 284 -15.06 14.49 7.29
C TYR A 284 -13.64 14.47 6.71
N GLU A 285 -13.49 14.29 5.39
CA GLU A 285 -12.19 14.37 4.71
C GLU A 285 -11.85 15.81 4.37
N ASN A 286 -10.56 16.14 4.40
CA ASN A 286 -10.04 17.45 4.08
C ASN A 286 -9.71 17.64 2.58
N THR A 287 -9.96 16.62 1.77
CA THR A 287 -9.71 16.61 0.32
C THR A 287 -10.39 17.78 -0.41
N THR A 288 -9.68 18.40 -1.36
CA THR A 288 -10.23 19.45 -2.24
C THR A 288 -11.10 18.86 -3.34
N ASP A 289 -12.28 19.44 -3.59
CA ASP A 289 -13.06 19.15 -4.80
C ASP A 289 -12.45 19.90 -6.00
N TRP A 290 -11.98 19.18 -7.03
CA TRP A 290 -11.47 19.77 -8.27
C TRP A 290 -12.49 19.63 -9.40
N LEU A 291 -12.99 20.76 -9.92
CA LEU A 291 -14.19 20.80 -10.77
C LEU A 291 -14.06 21.58 -12.11
N PRO A 292 -13.18 21.18 -13.06
CA PRO A 292 -12.05 20.25 -12.97
C PRO A 292 -10.73 20.99 -12.65
N LYS A 293 -9.62 20.25 -12.60
CA LYS A 293 -8.23 20.77 -12.64
C LYS A 293 -7.49 20.17 -13.83
N ALA A 294 -6.67 20.96 -14.49
CA ALA A 294 -5.83 20.56 -15.62
C ALA A 294 -4.36 20.92 -15.36
N ASP A 295 -3.46 20.04 -15.77
CA ASP A 295 -2.01 20.21 -15.66
C ASP A 295 -1.33 19.99 -17.01
N LEU A 296 -0.25 20.71 -17.25
CA LEU A 296 0.62 20.59 -18.41
C LEU A 296 2.09 20.60 -17.95
N PHE A 297 2.85 19.60 -18.39
CA PHE A 297 4.27 19.43 -18.08
C PHE A 297 5.10 19.38 -19.37
N LEU A 298 6.28 19.98 -19.32
CA LEU A 298 7.36 19.84 -20.29
C LEU A 298 8.66 19.63 -19.51
N LEU A 299 9.36 18.52 -19.73
CA LEU A 299 10.49 18.10 -18.88
C LEU A 299 11.80 18.07 -19.67
N GLY A 300 12.77 18.88 -19.28
CA GLY A 300 14.12 18.83 -19.84
C GLY A 300 14.21 19.11 -21.34
N GLU A 301 13.42 20.07 -21.86
CA GLU A 301 13.51 20.53 -23.24
C GLU A 301 14.88 21.18 -23.49
N PRO A 302 15.68 20.68 -24.45
CA PRO A 302 16.98 21.25 -24.74
C PRO A 302 16.86 22.60 -25.44
N LEU A 303 17.50 23.62 -24.88
CA LEU A 303 17.60 24.96 -25.47
C LEU A 303 19.07 25.28 -25.83
N LEU A 304 19.22 26.21 -26.78
CA LEU A 304 20.53 26.75 -27.20
C LEU A 304 21.57 25.66 -27.56
N GLY A 305 21.14 24.60 -28.25
CA GLY A 305 22.02 23.50 -28.65
C GLY A 305 22.48 22.62 -27.49
N ASN A 306 21.56 22.29 -26.58
CA ASN A 306 21.78 21.49 -25.36
C ASN A 306 22.64 22.17 -24.28
N LEU A 307 22.84 23.49 -24.37
CA LEU A 307 23.51 24.24 -23.32
C LEU A 307 22.62 24.41 -22.09
N LEU A 308 21.31 24.56 -22.31
CA LEU A 308 20.31 24.74 -21.28
C LEU A 308 19.25 23.63 -21.39
N SER A 309 18.70 23.22 -20.25
CA SER A 309 17.53 22.37 -20.13
C SER A 309 16.40 23.20 -19.53
N TRP A 310 15.22 23.17 -20.16
CA TRP A 310 14.02 23.84 -19.69
C TRP A 310 12.97 22.85 -19.24
N THR A 311 12.51 23.03 -18.00
CA THR A 311 11.41 22.27 -17.42
C THR A 311 10.29 23.22 -17.02
N SER A 312 9.05 22.87 -17.32
CA SER A 312 7.86 23.67 -17.05
C SER A 312 6.72 22.80 -16.52
N HIS A 313 5.95 23.37 -15.58
CA HIS A 313 4.66 22.85 -15.12
C HIS A 313 3.69 24.01 -15.04
N SER A 314 2.52 23.86 -15.64
CA SER A 314 1.40 24.80 -15.49
C SER A 314 0.15 24.06 -15.08
N SER A 315 -0.62 24.67 -14.18
CA SER A 315 -1.83 24.11 -13.58
C SER A 315 -2.95 25.14 -13.58
N VAL A 316 -4.18 24.70 -13.83
CA VAL A 316 -5.38 25.55 -13.69
C VAL A 316 -6.57 24.68 -13.27
N GLY A 317 -7.30 25.10 -12.25
CA GLY A 317 -8.47 24.38 -11.79
C GLY A 317 -9.43 25.23 -10.99
N TYR A 318 -10.66 24.73 -10.84
CA TYR A 318 -11.62 25.28 -9.89
C TYR A 318 -11.64 24.37 -8.66
N GLY A 319 -11.11 24.86 -7.54
CA GLY A 319 -11.02 24.12 -6.28
C GLY A 319 -12.12 24.53 -5.30
N LYS A 320 -12.68 23.58 -4.56
CA LYS A 320 -13.44 23.86 -3.32
C LYS A 320 -12.78 23.10 -2.17
N LEU A 321 -12.13 23.85 -1.29
CA LEU A 321 -11.50 23.36 -0.08
C LEU A 321 -12.47 23.59 1.08
N LYS A 322 -12.66 22.57 1.92
CA LYS A 322 -13.48 22.65 3.13
C LYS A 322 -12.85 21.82 4.24
N PRO A 323 -12.76 22.35 5.47
CA PRO A 323 -12.38 21.56 6.62
C PRO A 323 -13.27 20.33 6.77
N GLY A 324 -12.70 19.22 7.20
CA GLY A 324 -13.43 18.02 7.56
C GLY A 324 -14.46 18.33 8.66
N SER A 325 -15.62 17.69 8.58
CA SER A 325 -16.62 17.74 9.65
C SER A 325 -16.09 17.09 10.95
N ALA A 326 -16.51 17.67 12.08
CA ALA A 326 -16.17 17.16 13.40
C ALA A 326 -16.72 15.74 13.60
N PRO A 327 -16.06 14.91 14.44
CA PRO A 327 -16.57 13.58 14.76
C PRO A 327 -17.95 13.65 15.43
N TYR A 328 -18.70 12.55 15.37
CA TYR A 328 -20.06 12.47 15.90
C TYR A 328 -20.18 12.91 17.37
N ASN A 329 -19.18 12.56 18.18
CA ASN A 329 -19.08 12.99 19.57
C ASN A 329 -17.69 13.60 19.88
N PRO A 330 -17.52 14.92 19.71
CA PRO A 330 -16.24 15.60 19.95
C PRO A 330 -15.74 15.56 21.40
N GLN A 331 -16.61 15.18 22.35
CA GLN A 331 -16.24 15.03 23.76
C GLN A 331 -15.56 13.68 24.03
N GLN A 332 -15.86 12.66 23.22
CA GLN A 332 -15.21 11.34 23.27
C GLN A 332 -14.02 11.26 22.31
N ASP A 333 -14.09 11.96 21.17
CA ASP A 333 -13.00 12.03 20.20
C ASP A 333 -12.67 13.50 19.93
N VAL A 334 -11.62 14.01 20.58
CA VAL A 334 -11.19 15.40 20.42
C VAL A 334 -10.91 15.72 18.95
N PHE A 335 -11.16 16.96 18.54
CA PHE A 335 -11.01 17.38 17.16
C PHE A 335 -10.71 18.87 17.06
N THR A 336 -9.72 19.23 16.26
CA THR A 336 -9.43 20.60 15.84
C THR A 336 -9.20 20.58 14.33
N PRO A 337 -9.92 21.41 13.54
CA PRO A 337 -9.64 21.55 12.11
C PRO A 337 -8.17 21.91 11.85
N LEU A 338 -7.60 21.40 10.77
CA LEU A 338 -6.24 21.74 10.38
C LEU A 338 -6.14 23.25 10.07
N PRO A 339 -5.15 23.97 10.65
CA PRO A 339 -5.10 25.44 10.60
C PRO A 339 -4.85 26.01 9.19
N PHE A 340 -4.43 25.17 8.26
CA PHE A 340 -4.13 25.51 6.86
C PHE A 340 -5.21 25.06 5.87
N ILE A 341 -6.36 24.62 6.39
CA ILE A 341 -7.52 24.23 5.61
C ILE A 341 -8.66 25.18 5.99
N ALA A 342 -9.16 25.92 5.01
CA ALA A 342 -10.23 26.90 5.16
C ALA A 342 -11.39 26.58 4.20
N ASP A 343 -12.59 27.09 4.50
CA ASP A 343 -13.72 27.06 3.58
C ASP A 343 -13.48 28.10 2.48
N SER A 344 -12.72 27.68 1.47
CA SER A 344 -12.21 28.52 0.38
C SER A 344 -12.49 27.85 -0.96
N GLN A 345 -12.91 28.62 -1.94
CA GLN A 345 -13.25 28.13 -3.27
C GLN A 345 -12.92 29.13 -4.37
N GLY A 346 -12.69 28.62 -5.57
CA GLY A 346 -12.55 29.45 -6.76
C GLY A 346 -11.47 28.95 -7.71
N LEU A 347 -11.07 29.84 -8.62
CA LEU A 347 -9.98 29.60 -9.56
C LEU A 347 -8.65 29.52 -8.81
N VAL A 348 -7.91 28.46 -9.10
CA VAL A 348 -6.54 28.24 -8.67
C VAL A 348 -5.70 27.98 -9.92
N ALA A 349 -4.64 28.76 -10.13
CA ALA A 349 -3.78 28.64 -11.31
C ALA A 349 -2.31 28.86 -10.96
N MET A 350 -1.41 28.18 -11.66
CA MET A 350 0.02 28.29 -11.46
C MET A 350 0.79 28.02 -12.76
N THR A 351 1.92 28.70 -12.95
CA THR A 351 2.94 28.29 -13.91
C THR A 351 4.32 28.42 -13.29
N ARG A 352 5.13 27.37 -13.39
CA ARG A 352 6.48 27.24 -12.84
C ARG A 352 7.44 26.80 -13.94
N ASN A 353 8.56 27.49 -14.04
CA ASN A 353 9.56 27.29 -15.10
C ASN A 353 10.96 27.29 -14.53
N GLN A 354 11.75 26.27 -14.82
CA GLN A 354 13.15 26.16 -14.42
C GLN A 354 14.06 26.02 -15.63
N LEU A 355 15.16 26.77 -15.61
CA LEU A 355 16.29 26.63 -16.52
C LEU A 355 17.49 26.11 -15.74
N GLU A 356 18.18 25.13 -16.29
CA GLU A 356 19.40 24.56 -15.71
C GLU A 356 20.48 24.39 -16.78
N ALA A 357 21.75 24.53 -16.36
CA ALA A 357 22.90 24.45 -17.27
C ALA A 357 23.96 23.49 -16.70
N PRO A 358 23.99 22.21 -17.07
CA PRO A 358 24.95 21.25 -16.51
C PRO A 358 26.35 21.42 -17.13
N PHE A 359 27.36 21.65 -16.29
CA PHE A 359 28.77 21.75 -16.65
C PHE A 359 29.58 20.60 -16.05
N ASN A 360 30.19 19.79 -16.92
CA ASN A 360 31.12 18.73 -16.53
C ASN A 360 32.55 19.29 -16.50
N LEU A 361 33.06 19.64 -15.31
CA LEU A 361 34.37 20.28 -15.08
C LEU A 361 35.41 19.26 -14.59
N GLY A 362 35.49 18.11 -15.26
CA GLY A 362 36.37 17.01 -14.87
C GLY A 362 35.81 16.20 -13.69
N PRO A 363 36.44 16.22 -12.49
CA PRO A 363 35.92 15.49 -11.32
C PRO A 363 34.71 16.17 -10.67
N PHE A 364 34.40 17.42 -11.06
CA PHE A 364 33.26 18.18 -10.58
C PHE A 364 32.17 18.22 -11.64
N ILE A 365 30.92 18.01 -11.22
CA ILE A 365 29.73 18.35 -12.01
C ILE A 365 29.10 19.54 -11.31
N LEU A 366 28.88 20.64 -12.04
CA LEU A 366 28.23 21.85 -11.53
C LEU A 366 27.03 22.22 -12.41
N THR A 367 25.89 22.44 -11.78
CA THR A 367 24.64 22.78 -12.48
C THR A 367 24.00 23.99 -11.81
N PRO A 368 24.30 25.22 -12.27
CA PRO A 368 23.49 26.38 -11.93
C PRO A 368 22.08 26.23 -12.49
N TYR A 369 21.11 26.77 -11.75
CA TYR A 369 19.72 26.80 -12.16
C TYR A 369 19.02 28.06 -11.65
N VAL A 370 17.96 28.43 -12.36
CA VAL A 370 17.02 29.48 -11.98
C VAL A 370 15.61 28.99 -12.23
N MET A 371 14.69 29.33 -11.35
CA MET A 371 13.29 28.96 -11.39
C MET A 371 12.44 30.18 -11.06
N GLY A 372 11.33 30.32 -11.79
CA GLY A 372 10.28 31.29 -11.48
C GLY A 372 8.91 30.65 -11.51
N GLU A 373 8.05 31.08 -10.60
CA GLU A 373 6.65 30.71 -10.49
C GLU A 373 5.76 31.96 -10.42
N ALA A 374 4.61 31.89 -11.09
CA ALA A 374 3.47 32.76 -10.85
C ALA A 374 2.26 31.89 -10.49
N ALA A 375 1.63 32.17 -9.35
CA ALA A 375 0.47 31.46 -8.85
C ALA A 375 -0.66 32.44 -8.46
N TYR A 376 -1.89 31.96 -8.57
CA TYR A 376 -3.12 32.69 -8.33
C TYR A 376 -4.10 31.82 -7.55
N TRP A 377 -4.66 32.36 -6.48
CA TRP A 377 -5.80 31.78 -5.77
C TRP A 377 -6.89 32.84 -5.65
N GLU A 378 -8.09 32.51 -6.10
CA GLU A 378 -9.27 33.37 -5.91
C GLU A 378 -9.60 33.55 -4.43
N GLN A 379 -9.35 32.52 -3.60
CA GLN A 379 -9.52 32.55 -2.15
C GLN A 379 -8.38 31.82 -1.42
N GLY A 380 -7.65 32.55 -0.56
CA GLY A 380 -6.68 32.02 0.40
C GLY A 380 -7.33 31.61 1.73
N LEU A 381 -6.54 31.55 2.80
CA LEU A 381 -7.01 31.09 4.13
C LEU A 381 -8.08 31.98 4.76
N GLN A 382 -8.03 33.28 4.50
CA GLN A 382 -9.00 34.27 4.98
C GLN A 382 -9.96 34.71 3.87
N GLN A 383 -10.15 33.87 2.84
CA GLN A 383 -11.01 34.11 1.66
C GLN A 383 -10.61 35.36 0.84
N GLN A 384 -9.35 35.78 0.95
CA GLN A 384 -8.76 36.85 0.16
C GLN A 384 -8.23 36.32 -1.18
N GLN A 385 -8.26 37.14 -2.22
CA GLN A 385 -7.54 36.84 -3.44
C GLN A 385 -6.02 36.96 -3.20
N ILE A 386 -5.24 36.03 -3.75
CA ILE A 386 -3.78 36.00 -3.62
C ILE A 386 -3.15 35.82 -4.99
N ASP A 387 -2.22 36.72 -5.34
CA ASP A 387 -1.32 36.58 -6.47
C ASP A 387 0.10 36.43 -5.92
N ARG A 388 0.75 35.28 -6.16
CA ARG A 388 2.11 35.02 -5.67
C ARG A 388 3.10 34.91 -6.83
N LEU A 389 4.18 35.67 -6.73
CA LEU A 389 5.39 35.45 -7.51
C LEU A 389 6.44 34.80 -6.61
N TYR A 390 7.04 33.72 -7.09
CA TYR A 390 8.10 33.01 -6.38
C TYR A 390 9.29 32.82 -7.30
N GLY A 391 10.50 33.09 -6.80
CA GLY A 391 11.74 32.93 -7.53
C GLY A 391 12.73 32.10 -6.74
N SER A 392 13.49 31.24 -7.41
CA SER A 392 14.62 30.53 -6.80
C SER A 392 15.81 30.49 -7.75
N ALA A 393 17.01 30.70 -7.22
CA ALA A 393 18.25 30.52 -7.96
C ALA A 393 19.25 29.74 -7.10
N GLY A 394 20.08 28.93 -7.74
CA GLY A 394 21.03 28.11 -7.00
C GLY A 394 22.08 27.43 -7.86
N LEU A 395 22.92 26.66 -7.18
CA LEU A 395 24.01 25.90 -7.76
C LEU A 395 24.05 24.52 -7.09
N ARG A 396 23.87 23.48 -7.91
CA ARG A 396 24.12 22.08 -7.52
C ARG A 396 25.51 21.67 -7.92
N GLY A 397 26.18 20.92 -7.06
CA GLY A 397 27.51 20.41 -7.30
C GLY A 397 27.72 19.01 -6.74
N SER A 398 28.53 18.21 -7.41
CA SER A 398 29.01 16.95 -6.87
C SER A 398 30.46 16.66 -7.25
N ILE A 399 31.17 15.95 -6.37
CA ILE A 399 32.50 15.39 -6.61
C ILE A 399 32.56 13.95 -6.11
N MET A 400 33.16 13.08 -6.92
CA MET A 400 33.42 11.69 -6.56
C MET A 400 34.93 11.47 -6.35
N ALA A 401 35.29 10.75 -5.30
CA ALA A 401 36.62 10.20 -5.10
C ALA A 401 36.53 8.70 -4.83
N GLU A 402 37.51 7.96 -5.33
CA GLU A 402 37.62 6.53 -5.08
C GLU A 402 39.04 6.12 -4.70
N ARG A 403 39.14 5.08 -3.87
CA ARG A 403 40.41 4.43 -3.54
C ARG A 403 40.21 2.92 -3.43
N ILE A 404 41.12 2.18 -4.04
CA ILE A 404 41.09 0.72 -4.06
C ILE A 404 42.24 0.17 -3.20
N TYR A 405 41.90 -0.77 -2.35
CA TYR A 405 42.79 -1.52 -1.47
C TYR A 405 42.76 -3.00 -1.88
N PRO A 406 43.58 -3.42 -2.86
CA PRO A 406 43.52 -4.78 -3.39
C PRO A 406 43.99 -5.84 -2.39
N ASP A 407 44.87 -5.47 -1.46
CA ASP A 407 45.48 -6.39 -0.49
C ASP A 407 44.61 -6.65 0.75
N VAL A 408 43.46 -5.98 0.87
CA VAL A 408 42.51 -6.22 1.97
C VAL A 408 41.80 -7.54 1.73
N TYR A 409 42.14 -8.55 2.51
CA TYR A 409 41.53 -9.86 2.47
C TYR A 409 41.14 -10.32 3.86
N ASN A 410 39.87 -10.71 4.04
CA ASN A 410 39.41 -11.33 5.28
C ASN A 410 38.24 -12.30 4.99
N PRO A 411 38.44 -13.62 5.16
CA PRO A 411 37.41 -14.61 4.84
C PRO A 411 36.24 -14.61 5.84
N TYR A 412 36.42 -14.09 7.06
CA TYR A 412 35.33 -14.03 8.05
C TYR A 412 34.31 -12.93 7.74
N PHE A 413 34.75 -11.84 7.12
CA PHE A 413 33.91 -10.73 6.69
C PHE A 413 33.63 -10.74 5.18
N ASP A 414 33.99 -11.83 4.50
CA ASP A 414 33.86 -12.01 3.05
C ASP A 414 34.49 -10.86 2.23
N LEU A 415 35.67 -10.43 2.66
CA LEU A 415 36.45 -9.37 2.02
C LEU A 415 37.51 -9.96 1.10
N ASN A 416 37.48 -9.54 -0.16
CA ASN A 416 38.48 -9.82 -1.18
C ASN A 416 38.71 -8.58 -2.03
N GLY A 417 39.68 -7.77 -1.61
CA GLY A 417 39.85 -6.38 -2.04
C GLY A 417 38.76 -5.48 -1.50
N LEU A 418 39.06 -4.20 -1.36
CA LEU A 418 38.12 -3.20 -0.88
C LEU A 418 38.22 -1.93 -1.74
N ALA A 419 37.11 -1.52 -2.34
CA ALA A 419 37.01 -0.23 -3.04
C ALA A 419 36.17 0.72 -2.18
N HIS A 420 36.75 1.82 -1.75
CA HIS A 420 36.03 2.90 -1.09
C HIS A 420 35.71 3.98 -2.11
N LYS A 421 34.43 4.21 -2.34
CA LYS A 421 33.91 5.32 -3.14
C LYS A 421 33.22 6.29 -2.21
N MET A 422 33.46 7.58 -2.43
CA MET A 422 32.74 8.64 -1.74
C MET A 422 32.25 9.67 -2.76
N VAL A 423 31.03 10.15 -2.57
CA VAL A 423 30.43 11.25 -3.33
C VAL A 423 30.03 12.32 -2.34
N LEU A 424 30.55 13.53 -2.54
CA LEU A 424 30.12 14.73 -1.83
C LEU A 424 29.20 15.51 -2.76
N GLU A 425 28.00 15.82 -2.28
CA GLU A 425 26.95 16.57 -2.98
C GLU A 425 26.63 17.85 -2.20
N ALA A 426 26.39 18.94 -2.91
CA ALA A 426 25.95 20.20 -2.34
C ALA A 426 24.92 20.89 -3.26
N ASP A 427 23.82 21.39 -2.72
CA ASP A 427 22.86 22.26 -3.39
C ASP A 427 22.67 23.53 -2.56
N TYR A 428 23.23 24.63 -3.04
CA TYR A 428 22.99 25.95 -2.47
C TYR A 428 21.86 26.64 -3.23
N SER A 429 20.92 27.21 -2.49
CA SER A 429 19.79 27.94 -3.05
C SER A 429 19.39 29.16 -2.25
N PHE A 430 18.92 30.17 -2.98
CA PHE A 430 18.21 31.33 -2.47
C PHE A 430 16.85 31.41 -3.14
N SER A 431 15.80 31.67 -2.37
CA SER A 431 14.44 31.83 -2.85
C SER A 431 13.69 32.93 -2.10
N ASP A 432 12.74 33.54 -2.81
CA ASP A 432 12.00 34.72 -2.37
C ASP A 432 10.57 34.63 -2.94
N ALA A 433 9.57 34.93 -2.11
CA ALA A 433 8.15 34.86 -2.40
C ALA A 433 7.46 36.20 -2.08
N SER A 434 6.60 36.68 -3.00
CA SER A 434 5.87 37.93 -2.79
C SER A 434 4.76 37.84 -1.73
N GLU A 435 4.37 36.62 -1.34
CA GLU A 435 3.28 36.34 -0.41
C GLU A 435 3.69 35.19 0.53
N ASN A 436 3.38 35.33 1.82
CA ASN A 436 3.78 34.36 2.84
C ASN A 436 2.86 33.12 2.87
N LEU A 437 3.45 31.96 3.16
CA LEU A 437 2.73 30.69 3.28
C LEU A 437 1.58 30.71 4.30
N SER A 438 1.67 31.54 5.34
CA SER A 438 0.64 31.65 6.39
C SER A 438 -0.70 32.19 5.88
N GLY A 439 -0.74 32.81 4.70
CA GLY A 439 -1.97 33.30 4.06
C GLY A 439 -2.58 32.31 3.05
N ILE A 440 -1.82 31.28 2.65
CA ILE A 440 -2.16 30.39 1.54
C ILE A 440 -2.89 29.15 2.05
N ALA A 441 -4.06 28.87 1.47
CA ALA A 441 -4.83 27.69 1.78
C ALA A 441 -4.23 26.47 1.06
N GLN A 442 -4.19 25.32 1.74
CA GLN A 442 -3.61 24.10 1.18
C GLN A 442 -4.62 23.39 0.25
N TYR A 443 -4.70 23.81 -1.01
CA TYR A 443 -5.61 23.19 -1.99
C TYR A 443 -5.11 21.82 -2.46
N ASN A 444 -3.80 21.68 -2.67
CA ASN A 444 -3.20 20.40 -3.05
C ASN A 444 -2.75 19.63 -1.81
N GLU A 445 -3.24 18.40 -1.64
CA GLU A 445 -2.86 17.55 -0.51
C GLU A 445 -1.39 17.12 -0.58
N PHE A 446 -0.75 16.98 0.58
CA PHE A 446 0.63 16.52 0.71
C PHE A 446 0.82 15.43 1.79
N ASP A 447 -0.26 15.06 2.48
CA ASP A 447 -0.33 14.01 3.48
C ASP A 447 -1.52 13.09 3.18
N ASP A 448 -1.56 11.93 3.84
CA ASP A 448 -2.71 11.01 3.81
C ASP A 448 -3.72 11.29 4.93
N ASN A 449 -4.93 10.76 4.79
CA ASN A 449 -6.01 10.94 5.76
C ASN A 449 -5.61 10.42 7.17
N ALA A 450 -4.80 9.37 7.28
CA ALA A 450 -4.40 8.83 8.58
C ALA A 450 -3.53 9.82 9.36
N GLN A 451 -2.58 10.48 8.69
CA GLN A 451 -1.76 11.54 9.27
C GLN A 451 -2.59 12.78 9.60
N GLU A 452 -3.50 13.19 8.71
CA GLU A 452 -4.36 14.34 8.96
C GLU A 452 -5.25 14.15 10.19
N LEU A 453 -5.94 13.00 10.27
CA LEU A 453 -6.80 12.64 11.41
C LEU A 453 -6.01 12.58 12.72
N PHE A 454 -4.74 12.15 12.67
CA PHE A 454 -3.85 12.22 13.83
C PHE A 454 -3.52 13.66 14.22
N ARG A 455 -3.17 14.53 13.25
CA ARG A 455 -2.82 15.94 13.50
C ARG A 455 -3.99 16.76 14.04
N GLU A 456 -5.21 16.50 13.59
CA GLU A 456 -6.43 17.14 14.11
C GLU A 456 -6.61 16.94 15.63
N ARG A 457 -6.10 15.82 16.16
CA ARG A 457 -6.14 15.49 17.60
C ARG A 457 -4.91 16.01 18.34
N LEU A 458 -3.73 15.94 17.70
CA LEU A 458 -2.43 16.33 18.25
C LEU A 458 -2.45 17.75 18.81
N VAL A 459 -3.16 18.68 18.17
CA VAL A 459 -3.27 20.08 18.61
C VAL A 459 -3.79 20.18 20.04
N ILE A 460 -4.79 19.38 20.41
CA ILE A 460 -5.37 19.36 21.76
C ILE A 460 -4.57 18.45 22.69
N ASN A 461 -4.36 17.20 22.30
CA ASN A 461 -3.83 16.16 23.20
C ASN A 461 -2.34 16.32 23.50
N THR A 462 -1.57 17.01 22.65
CA THR A 462 -0.13 17.25 22.85
C THR A 462 0.16 18.70 23.16
N PHE A 463 -0.45 19.65 22.44
CA PHE A 463 -0.10 21.08 22.54
C PHE A 463 -1.12 21.95 23.31
N GLY A 464 -2.16 21.35 23.92
CA GLY A 464 -3.11 22.09 24.74
C GLY A 464 -3.97 23.11 23.97
N GLY A 465 -4.12 22.94 22.66
CA GLY A 465 -5.02 23.70 21.80
C GLY A 465 -4.36 24.74 20.88
N THR A 466 -3.05 24.90 20.90
CA THR A 466 -2.33 25.80 19.96
C THR A 466 -1.12 25.09 19.38
N LEU A 467 -1.11 24.88 18.07
CA LEU A 467 0.00 24.25 17.36
C LEU A 467 1.17 25.25 17.25
N PRO A 468 2.36 24.95 17.80
CA PRO A 468 3.52 25.80 17.59
C PRO A 468 3.95 25.74 16.11
N PRO A 469 4.46 26.84 15.53
CA PRO A 469 4.87 26.88 14.12
C PRO A 469 5.90 25.79 13.75
N GLN A 470 6.77 25.39 14.68
CA GLN A 470 7.75 24.33 14.48
C GLN A 470 7.14 22.96 14.13
N PHE A 471 5.88 22.76 14.50
CA PHE A 471 5.13 21.53 14.28
C PHE A 471 4.02 21.68 13.24
N ASP A 472 3.91 22.83 12.56
CA ASP A 472 3.11 22.93 11.33
C ASP A 472 3.85 22.14 10.22
N PRO A 473 3.24 21.07 9.68
CA PRO A 473 3.90 20.22 8.70
C PRO A 473 4.30 20.95 7.42
N ARG A 474 3.65 22.08 7.09
CA ARG A 474 3.99 22.89 5.90
C ARG A 474 5.36 23.56 6.04
N PHE A 475 5.71 24.05 7.23
CA PHE A 475 7.04 24.64 7.44
C PHE A 475 8.14 23.59 7.39
N TYR A 476 7.87 22.37 7.88
CA TYR A 476 8.78 21.25 7.68
C TYR A 476 8.95 20.90 6.18
N ALA A 477 7.86 20.92 5.40
CA ALA A 477 7.91 20.71 3.95
C ALA A 477 8.71 21.79 3.21
N VAL A 478 8.58 23.07 3.59
CA VAL A 478 9.40 24.16 3.03
C VAL A 478 10.87 23.97 3.39
N ARG A 479 11.19 23.69 4.67
CA ARG A 479 12.56 23.45 5.15
C ARG A 479 13.24 22.30 4.38
N THR A 480 12.55 21.19 4.22
CA THR A 480 13.05 20.03 3.46
C THR A 480 13.13 20.29 1.95
N GLY A 481 12.44 21.31 1.44
CA GLY A 481 12.38 21.65 0.02
C GLY A 481 11.41 20.75 -0.75
N ALA A 482 10.41 20.19 -0.07
CA ALA A 482 9.48 19.22 -0.62
C ALA A 482 8.73 19.76 -1.84
N GLY A 483 8.27 21.02 -1.80
CA GLY A 483 7.50 21.67 -2.86
C GLY A 483 8.31 22.52 -3.84
N ARG A 484 9.64 22.31 -3.92
CA ARG A 484 10.58 23.17 -4.65
C ARG A 484 10.77 22.79 -6.13
N GLY A 485 10.62 21.51 -6.44
CA GLY A 485 10.73 20.96 -7.78
C GLY A 485 9.64 21.48 -8.71
N VAL A 486 9.93 21.48 -10.02
CA VAL A 486 8.96 21.95 -11.01
C VAL A 486 7.74 21.04 -11.10
N THR A 487 7.92 19.74 -10.83
CA THR A 487 6.87 18.73 -10.95
C THR A 487 6.10 18.48 -9.67
N ASP A 488 6.40 19.22 -8.60
CA ASP A 488 5.78 18.96 -7.30
C ASP A 488 4.31 19.41 -7.33
N PRO A 489 3.35 18.55 -6.95
CA PRO A 489 1.92 18.85 -7.09
C PRO A 489 1.41 19.86 -6.07
N TYR A 490 2.13 20.08 -4.97
CA TYR A 490 1.81 20.94 -3.83
C TYR A 490 2.67 22.22 -3.83
N TYR A 491 2.58 22.99 -4.91
CA TYR A 491 3.37 24.20 -5.11
C TYR A 491 3.10 25.30 -4.08
N GLU A 492 2.03 25.22 -3.29
CA GLU A 492 1.80 26.06 -2.11
C GLU A 492 3.00 26.02 -1.16
N LEU A 493 3.66 24.86 -1.00
CA LEU A 493 4.71 24.57 -0.01
C LEU A 493 6.09 25.15 -0.40
N VAL A 494 6.12 26.44 -0.68
CA VAL A 494 7.32 27.27 -0.89
C VAL A 494 7.17 28.60 -0.17
N ASP A 495 8.27 29.14 0.30
CA ASP A 495 8.38 30.46 0.94
C ASP A 495 9.82 30.98 0.74
N ASP A 496 10.12 32.15 1.32
CA ASP A 496 11.47 32.66 1.44
C ASP A 496 12.39 31.62 2.07
N GLN A 497 13.54 31.35 1.45
CA GLN A 497 14.51 30.41 2.01
C GLN A 497 15.91 30.64 1.44
N GLN A 498 16.90 30.56 2.32
CA GLN A 498 18.30 30.43 1.94
C GLN A 498 18.87 29.20 2.62
N VAL A 499 19.44 28.28 1.84
CA VAL A 499 19.88 26.99 2.38
C VAL A 499 20.97 26.36 1.52
N LEU A 500 21.91 25.71 2.19
CA LEU A 500 22.90 24.80 1.62
C LEU A 500 22.58 23.38 2.10
N ARG A 501 22.09 22.55 1.19
CA ARG A 501 21.87 21.12 1.44
C ARG A 501 23.12 20.35 1.06
N MET A 502 23.58 19.47 1.94
CA MET A 502 24.81 18.68 1.74
C MET A 502 24.51 17.20 1.94
N ALA A 503 25.10 16.37 1.10
CA ALA A 503 25.10 14.93 1.31
C ALA A 503 26.50 14.35 1.11
N TRP A 504 26.88 13.40 1.96
CA TRP A 504 28.13 12.66 1.86
C TRP A 504 27.83 11.17 1.82
N ARG A 505 27.95 10.59 0.63
CA ARG A 505 27.63 9.19 0.36
C ARG A 505 28.90 8.36 0.29
N HIS A 506 29.01 7.34 1.11
CA HIS A 506 30.12 6.38 1.13
C HIS A 506 29.62 5.01 0.70
N ARG A 507 30.39 4.36 -0.18
CA ARG A 507 30.20 2.95 -0.55
C ARG A 507 31.54 2.24 -0.40
N LEU A 508 31.57 1.22 0.45
CA LEU A 508 32.68 0.28 0.57
C LEU A 508 32.28 -0.99 -0.14
N GLN A 509 32.95 -1.32 -1.24
CA GLN A 509 32.61 -2.45 -2.11
C GLN A 509 33.70 -3.51 -2.10
N THR A 510 33.32 -4.78 -2.15
CA THR A 510 34.25 -5.92 -2.22
C THR A 510 33.83 -6.90 -3.32
N LYS A 511 34.68 -7.89 -3.62
CA LYS A 511 34.40 -8.90 -4.65
C LYS A 511 34.04 -10.24 -4.01
N THR A 512 32.93 -10.84 -4.42
CA THR A 512 32.47 -12.12 -3.85
C THR A 512 31.95 -13.07 -4.93
N GLY A 513 31.86 -14.35 -4.60
CA GLY A 513 31.44 -15.42 -5.52
C GLY A 513 32.59 -16.34 -5.95
N PRO A 514 32.33 -17.25 -6.91
CA PRO A 514 33.34 -18.17 -7.44
C PRO A 514 34.54 -17.42 -8.05
N LEU A 515 35.74 -18.01 -7.97
CA LEU A 515 36.99 -17.39 -8.45
C LEU A 515 36.93 -16.97 -9.93
N ASP A 516 36.18 -17.70 -10.76
CA ASP A 516 35.99 -17.42 -12.18
C ASP A 516 34.88 -16.39 -12.47
N ARG A 517 34.07 -16.02 -11.47
CA ARG A 517 32.90 -15.13 -11.61
C ARG A 517 32.67 -14.24 -10.39
N LEU A 518 33.73 -13.58 -9.93
CA LEU A 518 33.65 -12.59 -8.85
C LEU A 518 32.74 -11.43 -9.25
N ARG A 519 31.86 -11.03 -8.34
CA ARG A 519 30.94 -9.89 -8.49
C ARG A 519 31.25 -8.84 -7.44
N THR A 520 31.21 -7.57 -7.82
CA THR A 520 31.29 -6.45 -6.89
C THR A 520 29.98 -6.35 -6.11
N LYS A 521 30.05 -6.29 -4.78
CA LYS A 521 28.92 -6.01 -3.90
C LYS A 521 29.28 -4.92 -2.89
N ASP A 522 28.29 -4.21 -2.41
CA ASP A 522 28.45 -3.33 -1.26
C ASP A 522 28.70 -4.18 0.00
N TRP A 523 29.73 -3.83 0.76
CA TRP A 523 30.02 -4.36 2.08
C TRP A 523 29.50 -3.41 3.17
N MET A 524 29.71 -2.10 3.00
CA MET A 524 29.10 -1.07 3.84
C MET A 524 28.64 0.12 3.00
N THR A 525 27.54 0.72 3.41
CA THR A 525 27.05 2.00 2.88
C THR A 525 26.82 2.97 4.04
N LEU A 526 27.22 4.22 3.86
CA LEU A 526 26.92 5.29 4.81
C LEU A 526 26.50 6.52 4.00
N ASP A 527 25.29 7.01 4.21
CA ASP A 527 24.81 8.28 3.67
C ASP A 527 24.59 9.24 4.83
N LEU A 528 25.20 10.42 4.76
CA LEU A 528 25.04 11.49 5.74
C LEU A 528 24.46 12.70 5.02
N GLU A 529 23.47 13.34 5.61
CA GLU A 529 22.77 14.50 5.04
C GLU A 529 22.65 15.59 6.10
N ALA A 530 22.78 16.86 5.68
CA ALA A 530 22.62 18.00 6.55
C ALA A 530 22.20 19.24 5.75
N SER A 531 21.38 20.10 6.36
CA SER A 531 21.05 21.41 5.81
C SER A 531 21.66 22.51 6.68
N TYR A 532 22.30 23.49 6.05
CA TYR A 532 22.79 24.71 6.68
C TYR A 532 21.95 25.89 6.20
N PHE A 533 21.43 26.69 7.12
CA PHE A 533 20.54 27.81 6.88
C PHE A 533 21.25 29.12 7.24
N PRO A 534 21.76 29.89 6.26
CA PRO A 534 22.46 31.15 6.53
C PRO A 534 21.60 32.20 7.24
N ASP A 535 20.28 32.17 7.04
CA ASP A 535 19.29 32.99 7.76
C ASP A 535 18.47 32.10 8.70
N ALA A 536 19.12 31.64 9.77
CA ALA A 536 18.58 30.63 10.69
C ALA A 536 17.31 31.08 11.42
N ASP A 537 17.20 32.36 11.79
CA ASP A 537 16.03 32.90 12.51
C ASP A 537 14.76 32.78 11.66
N ARG A 538 14.86 33.04 10.35
CA ARG A 538 13.75 32.91 9.41
C ARG A 538 13.50 31.45 9.02
N ASP A 539 14.56 30.73 8.65
CA ASP A 539 14.43 29.48 7.89
C ASP A 539 14.51 28.22 8.75
N ASN A 540 15.02 28.32 9.99
CA ASN A 540 15.35 27.14 10.79
C ASN A 540 15.20 27.37 12.30
N PHE A 541 14.27 28.23 12.70
CA PHE A 541 13.90 28.46 14.10
C PHE A 541 15.08 28.89 15.00
N GLY A 542 16.02 29.63 14.43
CA GLY A 542 17.19 30.19 15.14
C GLY A 542 18.43 29.29 15.14
N GLU A 543 18.38 28.11 14.52
CA GLU A 543 19.50 27.17 14.46
C GLU A 543 20.18 27.16 13.08
N ASP A 544 21.51 27.23 13.02
CA ASP A 544 22.21 27.28 11.72
C ASP A 544 22.15 25.96 10.94
N PHE A 545 22.01 24.83 11.64
CA PHE A 545 21.97 23.49 11.06
C PHE A 545 20.65 22.80 11.38
N GLY A 546 20.17 21.95 10.48
CA GLY A 546 18.97 21.16 10.70
C GLY A 546 18.83 20.04 9.68
N LEU A 547 17.74 19.28 9.79
CA LEU A 547 17.42 18.18 8.87
C LEU A 547 18.60 17.21 8.70
N LEU A 548 19.18 16.80 9.84
CA LEU A 548 20.35 15.93 9.89
C LEU A 548 19.91 14.49 9.64
N GLY A 549 20.41 13.89 8.56
CA GLY A 549 20.11 12.53 8.15
C GLY A 549 21.34 11.62 8.24
N GLY A 550 21.13 10.37 8.61
CA GLY A 550 22.15 9.34 8.60
C GLY A 550 21.57 7.98 8.25
N HIS A 551 22.14 7.29 7.26
CA HIS A 551 21.73 5.95 6.85
C HIS A 551 22.96 5.05 6.70
N TYR A 552 23.09 4.08 7.59
CA TYR A 552 24.18 3.12 7.59
C TYR A 552 23.65 1.71 7.35
N LYS A 553 24.30 0.97 6.45
CA LYS A 553 24.07 -0.47 6.28
C LYS A 553 25.41 -1.19 6.23
N TRP A 554 25.52 -2.26 7.01
CA TRP A 554 26.63 -3.19 6.97
C TRP A 554 26.12 -4.57 6.58
N PHE A 555 26.57 -5.06 5.44
CA PHE A 555 26.34 -6.41 4.98
C PHE A 555 27.40 -7.34 5.59
N LEU A 556 27.16 -7.83 6.80
CA LEU A 556 28.08 -8.73 7.51
C LEU A 556 28.35 -10.03 6.72
N GLY A 557 27.42 -10.41 5.84
CA GLY A 557 27.55 -11.47 4.86
C GLY A 557 26.28 -11.57 4.02
N ASP A 558 26.12 -12.65 3.25
CA ASP A 558 24.99 -12.82 2.31
C ASP A 558 23.61 -12.97 2.97
N ARG A 559 23.57 -13.07 4.30
CA ARG A 559 22.37 -13.43 5.06
C ARG A 559 22.09 -12.52 6.24
N THR A 560 23.03 -11.67 6.63
CA THR A 560 22.91 -10.84 7.83
C THR A 560 23.30 -9.41 7.50
N THR A 561 22.39 -8.49 7.78
CA THR A 561 22.57 -7.06 7.59
C THR A 561 22.30 -6.36 8.92
N MET A 562 23.21 -5.48 9.31
CA MET A 562 22.96 -4.49 10.35
C MET A 562 22.66 -3.16 9.66
N ALA A 563 21.64 -2.46 10.12
CA ALA A 563 21.30 -1.13 9.66
C ALA A 563 21.18 -0.18 10.84
N ALA A 564 21.48 1.09 10.62
CA ALA A 564 21.19 2.16 11.55
C ALA A 564 20.74 3.38 10.76
N ASN A 565 19.60 3.97 11.12
CA ASN A 565 19.13 5.22 10.54
C ASN A 565 18.91 6.27 11.61
N ALA A 566 19.04 7.53 11.23
CA ALA A 566 18.82 8.66 12.11
C ALA A 566 18.26 9.83 11.30
N TYR A 567 17.27 10.52 11.86
CA TYR A 567 16.78 11.80 11.40
C TYR A 567 16.62 12.73 12.61
N TYR A 568 17.32 13.85 12.59
CA TYR A 568 17.40 14.77 13.72
C TYR A 568 17.22 16.22 13.27
N ASP A 569 16.50 16.99 14.08
CA ASP A 569 16.60 18.44 14.09
C ASP A 569 17.21 18.92 15.41
N VAL A 570 17.79 20.13 15.40
CA VAL A 570 18.58 20.64 16.54
C VAL A 570 17.88 21.71 17.37
N PHE A 571 16.76 22.27 16.88
CA PHE A 571 15.99 23.27 17.63
C PHE A 571 15.25 22.64 18.82
N ASP A 572 14.81 23.47 19.77
CA ASP A 572 14.17 22.98 20.99
C ASP A 572 12.85 22.23 20.71
N GLY A 573 12.68 21.05 21.30
CA GLY A 573 11.53 20.18 21.07
C GLY A 573 11.48 19.48 19.70
N ALA A 574 12.53 19.63 18.88
CA ALA A 574 12.66 19.00 17.57
C ALA A 574 12.53 17.46 17.57
N GLN A 575 12.25 16.91 16.39
CA GLN A 575 12.24 15.48 16.20
C GLN A 575 13.64 14.87 16.30
N GLN A 576 13.72 13.75 17.02
CA GLN A 576 14.92 12.95 17.22
C GLN A 576 14.55 11.48 16.99
N LEU A 577 14.66 11.06 15.73
CA LEU A 577 14.28 9.75 15.27
C LEU A 577 15.54 8.95 14.98
N TRP A 578 15.64 7.74 15.51
CA TRP A 578 16.70 6.81 15.09
C TRP A 578 16.26 5.37 15.27
N ASP A 579 16.81 4.50 14.45
CA ASP A 579 16.67 3.05 14.62
C ASP A 579 18.01 2.36 14.40
N VAL A 580 18.20 1.24 15.10
CA VAL A 580 19.27 0.29 14.87
C VAL A 580 18.65 -1.09 14.76
N SER A 581 18.91 -1.78 13.66
CA SER A 581 18.33 -3.10 13.40
C SER A 581 19.36 -4.11 12.92
N ILE A 582 19.11 -5.38 13.24
CA ILE A 582 19.84 -6.53 12.74
C ILE A 582 18.81 -7.48 12.12
N THR A 583 18.97 -7.75 10.84
CA THR A 583 18.15 -8.72 10.11
C THR A 583 19.03 -9.87 9.65
N SER A 584 18.63 -11.10 9.94
CA SER A 584 19.32 -12.31 9.50
C SER A 584 18.35 -13.32 8.89
N GLN A 585 18.57 -13.71 7.64
CA GLN A 585 17.80 -14.74 6.94
C GLN A 585 18.70 -15.93 6.63
N ARG A 586 18.73 -16.89 7.57
CA ARG A 586 19.50 -18.12 7.43
C ARG A 586 18.69 -19.17 6.68
N THR A 587 18.85 -19.19 5.35
CA THR A 587 18.11 -20.06 4.41
C THR A 587 16.59 -19.79 4.43
N ASN A 588 15.79 -20.64 3.79
CA ASN A 588 14.32 -20.57 3.90
C ASN A 588 13.80 -21.06 5.27
N ARG A 589 14.68 -21.42 6.22
CA ARG A 589 14.29 -22.00 7.52
C ARG A 589 14.23 -21.02 8.68
N LEU A 590 15.04 -19.98 8.71
CA LEU A 590 15.08 -19.07 9.84
C LEU A 590 15.25 -17.64 9.34
N ALA A 591 14.32 -16.78 9.73
CA ALA A 591 14.45 -15.33 9.61
C ALA A 591 14.32 -14.72 11.01
N VAL A 592 15.23 -13.83 11.36
CA VAL A 592 15.26 -13.10 12.62
C VAL A 592 15.45 -11.62 12.30
N ASN A 593 14.66 -10.77 12.94
CA ASN A 593 14.85 -9.33 12.94
C ASN A 593 14.78 -8.83 14.37
N VAL A 594 15.71 -7.97 14.75
CA VAL A 594 15.70 -7.26 16.04
C VAL A 594 15.97 -5.80 15.72
N ALA A 595 15.13 -4.90 16.22
CA ALA A 595 15.30 -3.47 16.03
C ALA A 595 15.08 -2.74 17.35
N LEU A 596 15.86 -1.68 17.57
CA LEU A 596 15.67 -0.71 18.63
C LEU A 596 15.45 0.63 17.94
N GLN A 597 14.30 1.25 18.18
CA GLN A 597 13.96 2.56 17.61
C GLN A 597 13.65 3.56 18.71
N GLN A 598 13.99 4.82 18.49
CA GLN A 598 13.55 5.95 19.29
C GLN A 598 12.69 6.87 18.45
N ILE A 599 11.60 7.33 19.05
CA ILE A 599 10.73 8.36 18.52
C ILE A 599 10.61 9.42 19.61
N LYS A 600 11.20 10.59 19.37
CA LYS A 600 11.18 11.72 20.29
C LYS A 600 10.88 13.02 19.57
N GLY A 601 10.08 13.90 20.18
CA GLY A 601 9.74 15.22 19.64
C GLY A 601 8.50 15.82 20.31
N GLY A 602 8.17 17.09 20.02
CA GLY A 602 6.88 17.68 20.45
C GLY A 602 6.74 17.90 21.96
N GLY A 603 7.85 17.98 22.70
CA GLY A 603 7.90 18.24 24.15
C GLY A 603 7.69 17.01 25.05
N ASP A 604 6.72 16.15 24.72
CA ASP A 604 6.29 15.04 25.60
C ASP A 604 6.43 13.64 24.99
N LEU A 605 6.68 13.52 23.68
CA LEU A 605 6.91 12.21 23.06
C LEU A 605 8.36 11.80 23.28
N ASP A 606 8.58 10.73 24.04
CA ASP A 606 9.88 10.08 24.22
C ASP A 606 9.67 8.57 24.37
N SER A 607 9.74 7.87 23.24
CA SER A 607 9.47 6.44 23.14
C SER A 607 10.72 5.71 22.65
N GLN A 608 11.07 4.60 23.29
CA GLN A 608 12.20 3.75 22.90
C GLN A 608 11.74 2.30 22.77
N ILE A 609 11.45 1.86 21.54
CA ILE A 609 10.79 0.58 21.29
C ILE A 609 11.83 -0.45 20.84
N LEU A 610 11.97 -1.51 21.62
CA LEU A 610 12.66 -2.74 21.24
C LEU A 610 11.65 -3.68 20.59
N SER A 611 11.84 -3.97 19.30
CA SER A 611 11.08 -4.97 18.56
C SER A 611 11.95 -6.16 18.19
N ALA A 612 11.36 -7.34 18.22
CA ALA A 612 12.01 -8.57 17.80
C ALA A 612 11.00 -9.50 17.13
N SER A 613 11.39 -10.05 15.98
CA SER A 613 10.62 -11.07 15.27
C SER A 613 11.49 -12.26 14.86
N LEU A 614 10.89 -13.44 14.90
CA LEU A 614 11.51 -14.71 14.55
C LEU A 614 10.50 -15.55 13.77
N ASN A 615 10.89 -15.97 12.57
CA ASN A 615 10.15 -16.94 11.76
C ASN A 615 11.01 -18.19 11.59
N TYR A 616 10.49 -19.34 11.99
CA TYR A 616 11.23 -20.59 12.00
C TYR A 616 10.44 -21.74 11.37
N VAL A 617 10.97 -22.32 10.30
CA VAL A 617 10.48 -23.55 9.67
C VAL A 617 11.16 -24.73 10.35
N MET A 618 10.48 -25.29 11.35
CA MET A 618 10.93 -26.45 12.12
C MET A 618 11.06 -27.71 11.24
N SER A 619 10.13 -27.89 10.30
CA SER A 619 10.12 -29.01 9.36
C SER A 619 9.32 -28.65 8.11
N GLN A 620 9.29 -29.53 7.10
CA GLN A 620 8.39 -29.39 5.94
C GLN A 620 6.90 -29.28 6.32
N LYS A 621 6.53 -29.64 7.56
CA LYS A 621 5.15 -29.66 8.05
C LYS A 621 4.84 -28.59 9.08
N TRP A 622 5.84 -27.89 9.61
CA TRP A 622 5.64 -27.00 10.75
C TRP A 622 6.51 -25.76 10.63
N SER A 623 5.88 -24.61 10.81
CA SER A 623 6.53 -23.31 10.96
C SER A 623 5.91 -22.53 12.13
N ALA A 624 6.70 -21.70 12.78
CA ALA A 624 6.23 -20.80 13.83
C ALA A 624 6.78 -19.39 13.60
N GLY A 625 5.99 -18.40 13.96
CA GLY A 625 6.35 -16.99 13.99
C GLY A 625 6.16 -16.44 15.40
N VAL A 626 7.08 -15.60 15.84
CA VAL A 626 6.94 -14.79 17.05
C VAL A 626 7.31 -13.36 16.70
N SER A 627 6.52 -12.40 17.16
CA SER A 627 6.85 -10.97 17.12
C SER A 627 6.53 -10.35 18.47
N THR A 628 7.36 -9.43 18.93
CA THR A 628 7.15 -8.68 20.16
C THR A 628 7.69 -7.27 20.01
N ALA A 629 7.02 -6.31 20.62
CA ALA A 629 7.47 -4.92 20.71
C ALA A 629 7.28 -4.43 22.16
N TYR A 630 8.33 -3.88 22.75
CA TYR A 630 8.33 -3.37 24.11
C TYR A 630 8.93 -1.97 24.15
N ASP A 631 8.21 -1.02 24.72
CA ASP A 631 8.69 0.34 24.94
C ASP A 631 9.47 0.43 26.25
N LEU A 632 10.78 0.56 26.13
CA LEU A 632 11.73 0.74 27.22
C LEU A 632 11.62 2.14 27.86
N GLY A 633 11.20 3.16 27.11
CA GLY A 633 11.04 4.52 27.60
C GLY A 633 9.80 4.63 28.49
N GLU A 634 8.67 4.07 28.04
CA GLU A 634 7.42 4.07 28.79
C GLU A 634 7.28 2.90 29.79
N ASN A 635 8.14 1.89 29.71
CA ASN A 635 8.04 0.61 30.43
C ASN A 635 6.73 -0.16 30.13
N VAL A 636 6.31 -0.14 28.86
CA VAL A 636 5.03 -0.69 28.42
C VAL A 636 5.25 -1.68 27.27
N ASN A 637 4.66 -2.86 27.38
CA ASN A 637 4.55 -3.79 26.27
C ASN A 637 3.66 -3.19 25.19
N ARG A 638 4.13 -3.04 23.94
CA ARG A 638 3.33 -2.47 22.84
C ARG A 638 2.48 -3.53 22.16
N GLY A 639 3.04 -4.72 21.95
CA GLY A 639 2.28 -5.82 21.37
C GLY A 639 3.09 -7.10 21.17
N GLN A 640 2.36 -8.20 20.99
CA GLN A 640 2.91 -9.55 20.82
C GLN A 640 2.09 -10.33 19.80
N ILE A 641 2.75 -11.09 18.95
CA ILE A 641 2.14 -12.08 18.05
C ILE A 641 2.86 -13.40 18.22
N LEU A 642 2.10 -14.47 18.35
CA LEU A 642 2.56 -15.84 18.22
C LEU A 642 1.76 -16.52 17.11
N SER A 643 2.42 -17.17 16.17
CA SER A 643 1.79 -17.99 15.14
C SER A 643 2.43 -19.36 15.06
N LEU A 644 1.60 -20.38 14.84
CA LEU A 644 2.02 -21.76 14.61
C LEU A 644 1.22 -22.31 13.43
N THR A 645 1.93 -22.62 12.35
CA THR A 645 1.34 -23.16 11.13
C THR A 645 1.78 -24.61 10.92
N ARG A 646 0.80 -25.47 10.65
CA ARG A 646 1.00 -26.84 10.22
C ARG A 646 0.63 -26.99 8.75
N THR A 647 1.61 -27.30 7.91
CA THR A 647 1.40 -27.71 6.52
C THR A 647 1.18 -29.22 6.47
N GLY A 648 -0.09 -29.63 6.46
CA GLY A 648 -0.51 -31.00 6.25
C GLY A 648 -0.54 -31.40 4.77
N ALA A 649 -0.88 -32.66 4.52
CA ALA A 649 -1.15 -33.12 3.15
C ALA A 649 -2.52 -32.62 2.64
N ASP A 650 -3.50 -32.53 3.55
CA ASP A 650 -4.88 -32.14 3.21
C ASP A 650 -5.21 -30.69 3.59
N PHE A 651 -4.58 -30.15 4.64
CA PHE A 651 -4.88 -28.82 5.17
C PHE A 651 -3.61 -28.08 5.57
N VAL A 652 -3.62 -26.77 5.38
CA VAL A 652 -2.77 -25.82 6.11
C VAL A 652 -3.59 -25.26 7.26
N THR A 653 -3.10 -25.45 8.48
CA THR A 653 -3.77 -24.96 9.69
C THR A 653 -2.86 -24.00 10.42
N SER A 654 -3.33 -22.77 10.65
CA SER A 654 -2.57 -21.73 11.35
C SER A 654 -3.31 -21.34 12.63
N LEU A 655 -2.65 -21.50 13.77
CA LEU A 655 -3.09 -20.96 15.05
C LEU A 655 -2.31 -19.67 15.32
N GLY A 656 -3.02 -18.59 15.62
CA GLY A 656 -2.46 -17.29 15.95
C GLY A 656 -2.93 -16.82 17.32
N MET A 657 -2.07 -16.11 18.05
CA MET A 657 -2.41 -15.39 19.27
C MET A 657 -1.81 -13.99 19.18
N SER A 658 -2.56 -12.98 19.59
CA SER A 658 -2.10 -11.59 19.56
C SER A 658 -2.46 -10.85 20.85
N TYR A 659 -1.66 -9.84 21.17
CA TYR A 659 -1.94 -8.83 22.17
C TYR A 659 -1.52 -7.47 21.63
N ASN A 660 -2.40 -6.49 21.72
CA ASN A 660 -2.12 -5.10 21.36
C ASN A 660 -2.48 -4.22 22.56
N GLN A 661 -1.47 -3.56 23.13
CA GLN A 661 -1.65 -2.73 24.31
C GLN A 661 -2.38 -1.42 23.98
N SER A 662 -2.21 -0.85 22.78
CA SER A 662 -2.89 0.39 22.40
C SER A 662 -4.40 0.20 22.44
N THR A 663 -4.92 -0.82 21.78
CA THR A 663 -6.36 -1.16 21.80
C THR A 663 -6.77 -1.94 23.05
N GLY A 664 -5.82 -2.51 23.80
CA GLY A 664 -6.12 -3.41 24.91
C GLY A 664 -6.71 -4.76 24.44
N ASN A 665 -6.55 -5.08 23.16
CA ASN A 665 -7.09 -6.27 22.53
C ASN A 665 -6.20 -7.49 22.77
N ALA A 666 -6.81 -8.62 23.07
CA ALA A 666 -6.15 -9.92 23.13
C ALA A 666 -6.98 -10.88 22.29
N GLY A 667 -6.34 -11.54 21.33
CA GLY A 667 -7.02 -12.37 20.34
C GLY A 667 -6.39 -13.74 20.16
N ILE A 668 -7.22 -14.70 19.75
CA ILE A 668 -6.79 -16.00 19.25
C ILE A 668 -7.51 -16.27 17.93
N GLY A 669 -6.77 -16.73 16.93
CA GLY A 669 -7.28 -17.00 15.58
C GLY A 669 -6.91 -18.41 15.13
N LEU A 670 -7.83 -19.08 14.45
CA LEU A 670 -7.60 -20.36 13.79
C LEU A 670 -8.03 -20.27 12.33
N THR A 671 -7.06 -20.43 11.44
CA THR A 671 -7.31 -20.52 10.00
C THR A 671 -7.14 -21.95 9.54
N ILE A 672 -8.12 -22.48 8.82
CA ILE A 672 -8.07 -23.82 8.23
C ILE A 672 -8.28 -23.67 6.73
N MET A 673 -7.20 -23.87 5.97
CA MET A 673 -7.25 -23.83 4.51
C MET A 673 -7.01 -25.23 3.97
N PRO A 674 -7.92 -25.80 3.17
CA PRO A 674 -7.64 -27.05 2.50
C PRO A 674 -6.58 -26.83 1.42
N ARG A 675 -5.68 -27.80 1.25
CA ARG A 675 -4.64 -27.78 0.22
C ARG A 675 -5.29 -28.24 -1.10
N PHE A 676 -5.76 -27.28 -1.90
CA PHE A 676 -6.25 -27.53 -3.25
C PHE A 676 -5.58 -26.58 -4.25
N GLY A 677 -4.62 -27.09 -5.01
CA GLY A 677 -3.96 -26.36 -6.08
C GLY A 677 -3.28 -25.07 -5.64
N ASN A 678 -2.83 -24.30 -6.62
CA ASN A 678 -2.09 -23.06 -6.43
C ASN A 678 -3.05 -21.94 -5.97
N PHE A 679 -3.60 -22.04 -4.76
CA PHE A 679 -4.02 -20.86 -4.03
C PHE A 679 -2.81 -19.94 -3.99
N GLY A 680 -2.82 -18.84 -4.74
CA GLY A 680 -1.79 -17.80 -4.70
C GLY A 680 -1.66 -17.09 -3.34
N GLY A 681 -2.14 -17.71 -2.26
CA GLY A 681 -1.96 -17.27 -0.90
C GLY A 681 -0.59 -17.67 -0.40
N THR A 682 0.31 -16.69 -0.33
CA THR A 682 1.23 -16.57 0.80
C THR A 682 0.48 -16.94 2.09
N ALA A 683 1.16 -17.64 3.02
CA ALA A 683 0.61 -18.05 4.31
C ALA A 683 -0.41 -17.02 4.80
N SER A 684 -1.68 -17.45 4.85
CA SER A 684 -2.83 -16.59 5.09
C SER A 684 -2.53 -15.62 6.21
N ASP A 685 -2.64 -14.34 5.86
CA ASP A 685 -2.41 -13.26 6.79
C ASP A 685 -3.47 -13.36 7.89
N LEU A 686 -3.03 -13.82 9.06
CA LEU A 686 -3.84 -13.84 10.27
C LEU A 686 -4.16 -12.41 10.74
N SER A 687 -3.61 -11.38 10.10
CA SER A 687 -3.84 -9.95 10.37
C SER A 687 -5.32 -9.61 10.47
N SER A 688 -6.16 -10.15 9.58
CA SER A 688 -7.60 -9.85 9.55
C SER A 688 -8.31 -10.27 10.84
N VAL A 689 -7.90 -11.41 11.41
CA VAL A 689 -8.55 -12.03 12.59
C VAL A 689 -7.86 -11.64 13.90
N LEU A 690 -6.56 -11.36 13.85
CA LEU A 690 -5.77 -11.09 15.06
C LEU A 690 -5.71 -9.62 15.44
N GLY A 691 -6.27 -8.72 14.63
CA GLY A 691 -6.18 -7.28 14.84
C GLY A 691 -4.72 -6.81 14.85
N ASN A 692 -4.27 -6.20 13.76
CA ASN A 692 -2.89 -5.74 13.59
C ASN A 692 -2.25 -5.21 14.89
N SER A 693 -1.24 -5.93 15.38
CA SER A 693 -0.38 -5.45 16.45
C SER A 693 0.90 -4.89 15.85
N ALA A 694 1.11 -3.59 16.06
CA ALA A 694 2.37 -2.86 16.12
C ALA A 694 3.54 -3.49 15.33
N SER A 695 3.52 -3.34 14.01
CA SER A 695 4.74 -3.22 13.22
C SER A 695 4.77 -1.86 12.52
N GLN A 696 4.58 -0.79 13.30
CA GLN A 696 5.05 0.55 13.00
C GLN A 696 5.50 1.17 14.32
#